data_AF-A0A182SHE4-F1
#
_entry.id   AF-A0A182SHE4-F1
#
_cell.length_a   1.000
_cell.length_b   1.000
_cell.length_c   1.000
_cell.angle_alpha   90.00
_cell.angle_beta   90.00
_cell.angle_gamma   90.00
#
_symmetry.space_group_name_H-M   'P 1'
#
loop_
_entity.id
_entity.type
_entity.pdbx_description
1 polymer ?
#
loop_
_entity_poly.entity_id
_entity_poly.type
_entity_poly.pdbx_seq_one_letter_code
_entity_poly.pdbx_strand_id
1 'polypeptide(L)'
;KANSWIENAKEIVRYSTENVDSVSKDNLEKRLEKIVELIQQREQGQHLVNATVNTGEKVVKSTKSDGKEVINGEIKDIQTNWDRLVKRMSTAKVQLETNLLQWADYSSSYNHLQQWIQDRESKLQQVCEQKVVRFRLGGTSSSLSSGLNERRANLRQANDIVQDIVSFEPMIQSVASKASDLRQTSPASEISNKYETLSKQAKELFEKQKETVELHQAFIDASNEFAAWIRNAKECLNKCSDSRGDKETLVSKMTQLKILDNDVPVGQKKLEKALEQAEVACRNVDSEEVEAIEKEVAILQEEFDNYCLALKKISAALENGIVRWTEYDDQYGVALKWLDSIEQEVQTYNKMQANLQEKKRVLEEFQDKLQTLFDWQRELDSLNMRAQVLLEICADTRISNGVTQLTTKYNVLLSIAKEIMRRLELHYQEHQQHNTLYGECQDWLDRMREKLNECESVPHTVAETQSKLNIVKGIRQSLEQGQNKLRYLIELKEKIVLSTETSGASKIEEDTENLKTEYESLMVDITETRQRLTNHLAQLEDIGKLSRMLAEWIEEVQSKLDAGETMQNELADKRVLLEKYRAIHRETGNYNEVVEKIKSKMTDNANIDVDEFSKILTDYEAIVAKVAAEIERLENQVNNHERFKQSLGELYEWMKATRQTIQQSSDFHGDKEHIVGRIEKLKGIELSFADGRVLLENMTEMGNSLAAISGQEGQATIKQEILQARADWDELEELARNSRQTLEDCLGSWDSFLDKSE
;
A
#
# COMPACT_ATOMS: atom_id res chain seq x y z
N LYS A 1 -66.19 154.51 -0.41
CA LYS A 1 -64.74 154.16 -0.53
C LYS A 1 -64.36 153.03 0.42
N ALA A 2 -64.54 153.16 1.74
CA ALA A 2 -64.23 152.09 2.70
C ALA A 2 -64.97 150.75 2.41
N ASN A 3 -66.27 150.76 2.09
CA ASN A 3 -67.01 149.54 1.71
C ASN A 3 -66.46 148.84 0.46
N SER A 4 -66.01 149.59 -0.55
CA SER A 4 -65.42 149.00 -1.77
C SER A 4 -64.07 148.34 -1.50
N TRP A 5 -63.27 148.91 -0.59
CA TRP A 5 -62.03 148.27 -0.12
C TRP A 5 -62.34 146.99 0.68
N ILE A 6 -63.32 147.05 1.59
CA ILE A 6 -63.74 145.91 2.43
C ILE A 6 -64.28 144.76 1.56
N GLU A 7 -65.08 145.02 0.53
CA GLU A 7 -65.59 143.97 -0.36
C GLU A 7 -64.49 143.33 -1.22
N ASN A 8 -63.56 144.11 -1.76
CA ASN A 8 -62.40 143.57 -2.47
C ASN A 8 -61.54 142.68 -1.55
N ALA A 9 -61.26 143.15 -0.34
CA ALA A 9 -60.55 142.38 0.68
C ALA A 9 -61.31 141.09 1.06
N LYS A 10 -62.64 141.11 1.15
CA LYS A 10 -63.46 139.92 1.37
C LYS A 10 -63.35 138.92 0.21
N GLU A 11 -63.34 139.38 -1.04
CA GLU A 11 -63.14 138.51 -2.21
C GLU A 11 -61.77 137.83 -2.20
N ILE A 12 -60.71 138.56 -1.86
CA ILE A 12 -59.35 138.00 -1.74
C ILE A 12 -59.31 136.94 -0.63
N VAL A 13 -59.89 137.22 0.53
CA VAL A 13 -60.01 136.25 1.63
C VAL A 13 -60.81 135.02 1.22
N ARG A 14 -61.92 135.23 0.50
CA ARG A 14 -62.79 134.17 0.00
C ARG A 14 -62.06 133.30 -1.01
N TYR A 15 -61.36 133.87 -2.00
CA TYR A 15 -60.54 133.14 -2.95
C TYR A 15 -59.44 132.32 -2.25
N SER A 16 -58.78 132.90 -1.25
CA SER A 16 -57.73 132.21 -0.51
C SER A 16 -58.23 131.15 0.48
N THR A 17 -59.52 131.08 0.79
CA THR A 17 -60.11 130.06 1.69
C THR A 17 -61.01 129.05 0.98
N GLU A 18 -61.79 129.46 -0.02
CA GLU A 18 -62.81 128.64 -0.70
C GLU A 18 -62.34 128.04 -2.03
N ASN A 19 -61.16 128.39 -2.55
CA ASN A 19 -60.66 127.77 -3.77
C ASN A 19 -60.05 126.39 -3.44
N VAL A 20 -60.87 125.34 -3.53
CA VAL A 20 -60.56 123.98 -3.07
C VAL A 20 -59.84 123.14 -4.14
N ASP A 21 -59.82 123.57 -5.40
CA ASP A 21 -59.45 122.69 -6.52
C ASP A 21 -57.95 122.62 -6.84
N SER A 22 -57.08 123.20 -5.99
CA SER A 22 -55.62 123.10 -6.18
C SER A 22 -54.88 123.31 -4.84
N VAL A 23 -54.54 122.20 -4.17
CA VAL A 23 -53.85 122.14 -2.87
C VAL A 23 -52.34 121.85 -3.04
N SER A 24 -51.74 122.34 -4.13
CA SER A 24 -50.28 122.23 -4.30
C SER A 24 -49.57 123.19 -3.34
N LYS A 25 -48.37 122.81 -2.89
CA LYS A 25 -47.52 123.66 -2.03
C LYS A 25 -47.37 125.07 -2.59
N ASP A 26 -47.04 125.18 -3.88
CA ASP A 26 -46.88 126.46 -4.60
C ASP A 26 -48.16 127.31 -4.61
N ASN A 27 -49.34 126.67 -4.70
CA ASN A 27 -50.61 127.41 -4.67
C ASN A 27 -51.00 127.83 -3.23
N LEU A 28 -50.70 127.01 -2.22
CA LEU A 28 -50.89 127.37 -0.80
C LEU A 28 -49.99 128.55 -0.40
N GLU A 29 -48.72 128.56 -0.86
CA GLU A 29 -47.77 129.67 -0.67
C GLU A 29 -48.28 130.96 -1.34
N LYS A 30 -48.69 130.90 -2.61
CA LYS A 30 -49.27 132.06 -3.34
C LYS A 30 -50.55 132.61 -2.70
N ARG A 31 -51.40 131.73 -2.16
CA ARG A 31 -52.63 132.14 -1.44
C ARG A 31 -52.30 132.81 -0.10
N LEU A 32 -51.30 132.30 0.61
CA LEU A 32 -50.81 132.90 1.85
C LEU A 32 -50.19 134.28 1.57
N GLU A 33 -49.37 134.40 0.52
CA GLU A 33 -48.76 135.66 0.08
C GLU A 33 -49.82 136.74 -0.17
N LYS A 34 -50.88 136.43 -0.93
CA LYS A 34 -52.00 137.36 -1.15
C LYS A 34 -52.71 137.79 0.13
N ILE A 35 -52.84 136.91 1.12
CA ILE A 35 -53.46 137.24 2.41
C ILE A 35 -52.50 138.09 3.27
N VAL A 36 -51.20 137.80 3.22
CA VAL A 36 -50.18 138.60 3.90
C VAL A 36 -50.08 140.00 3.30
N GLU A 37 -50.10 140.13 1.97
CA GLU A 37 -50.18 141.43 1.26
C GLU A 37 -51.45 142.20 1.65
N LEU A 38 -52.60 141.52 1.71
CA LEU A 38 -53.85 142.14 2.14
C LEU A 38 -53.78 142.61 3.60
N ILE A 39 -53.13 141.85 4.48
CA ILE A 39 -52.87 142.25 5.87
C ILE A 39 -51.90 143.44 5.96
N GLN A 40 -50.91 143.55 5.08
CA GLN A 40 -50.03 144.72 5.03
C GLN A 40 -50.79 145.98 4.59
N GLN A 41 -51.73 145.85 3.66
CA GLN A 41 -52.61 146.94 3.23
C GLN A 41 -53.70 147.29 4.26
N ARG A 42 -53.79 146.56 5.38
CA ARG A 42 -54.77 146.79 6.45
C ARG A 42 -54.74 148.21 6.97
N GLU A 43 -53.58 148.85 7.09
CA GLU A 43 -53.50 150.23 7.59
C GLU A 43 -54.24 151.20 6.67
N GLN A 44 -54.17 151.00 5.35
CA GLN A 44 -54.91 151.80 4.37
C GLN A 44 -56.42 151.60 4.53
N GLY A 45 -56.87 150.36 4.69
CA GLY A 45 -58.26 150.04 4.99
C GLY A 45 -58.75 150.64 6.32
N GLN A 46 -57.93 150.56 7.37
CA GLN A 46 -58.21 151.15 8.70
C GLN A 46 -58.29 152.67 8.62
N HIS A 47 -57.39 153.32 7.88
CA HIS A 47 -57.43 154.76 7.65
C HIS A 47 -58.71 155.18 6.92
N LEU A 48 -59.17 154.41 5.91
CA LEU A 48 -60.42 154.69 5.21
C LEU A 48 -61.65 154.52 6.12
N VAL A 49 -61.66 153.50 6.98
CA VAL A 49 -62.72 153.31 7.99
C VAL A 49 -62.70 154.46 8.99
N ASN A 50 -61.55 154.81 9.57
CA ASN A 50 -61.42 155.91 10.54
C ASN A 50 -61.77 157.27 9.93
N ALA A 51 -61.38 157.52 8.68
CA ALA A 51 -61.76 158.73 7.96
C ALA A 51 -63.28 158.80 7.72
N THR A 52 -63.92 157.65 7.43
CA THR A 52 -65.38 157.54 7.28
C THR A 52 -66.08 157.78 8.61
N VAL A 53 -65.58 157.20 9.71
CA VAL A 53 -66.08 157.42 11.08
C VAL A 53 -65.96 158.90 11.47
N ASN A 54 -64.76 159.49 11.35
CA ASN A 54 -64.51 160.89 11.72
C ASN A 54 -65.34 161.88 10.89
N THR A 55 -65.52 161.61 9.59
CA THR A 55 -66.35 162.46 8.73
C THR A 55 -67.83 162.27 9.06
N GLY A 56 -68.26 161.03 9.30
CA GLY A 56 -69.61 160.69 9.75
C GLY A 56 -69.96 161.36 11.08
N GLU A 57 -69.07 161.31 12.07
CA GLU A 57 -69.22 161.99 13.37
C GLU A 57 -69.33 163.53 13.23
N LYS A 58 -68.59 164.13 12.29
CA LYS A 58 -68.72 165.57 11.99
C LYS A 58 -70.08 165.90 11.37
N VAL A 59 -70.55 165.10 10.42
CA VAL A 59 -71.86 165.28 9.77
C VAL A 59 -73.01 165.05 10.77
N VAL A 60 -72.86 164.11 11.71
CA VAL A 60 -73.83 163.88 12.79
C VAL A 60 -74.04 165.11 13.68
N LYS A 61 -73.03 165.99 13.85
CA LYS A 61 -73.17 167.22 14.66
C LYS A 61 -74.07 168.28 14.01
N SER A 62 -74.17 168.32 12.68
CA SER A 62 -74.96 169.31 11.91
C SER A 62 -76.25 168.76 11.29
N THR A 63 -76.65 167.53 11.62
CA THR A 63 -77.81 166.83 11.04
C THR A 63 -78.99 166.74 12.04
N LYS A 64 -80.24 166.78 11.56
CA LYS A 64 -81.46 166.64 12.40
C LYS A 64 -81.61 165.21 12.94
N SER A 65 -82.39 165.00 14.01
CA SER A 65 -82.48 163.72 14.78
C SER A 65 -82.59 162.46 13.91
N ASP A 66 -83.48 162.46 12.91
CA ASP A 66 -83.78 161.28 12.10
C ASP A 66 -82.61 160.83 11.21
N GLY A 67 -81.75 161.77 10.79
CA GLY A 67 -80.55 161.45 10.01
C GLY A 67 -79.36 160.99 10.86
N LYS A 68 -79.35 161.29 12.17
CA LYS A 68 -78.24 160.92 13.06
C LYS A 68 -78.21 159.41 13.36
N GLU A 69 -79.37 158.79 13.58
CA GLU A 69 -79.45 157.35 13.85
C GLU A 69 -78.99 156.52 12.66
N VAL A 70 -79.40 156.89 11.44
CA VAL A 70 -79.00 156.20 10.20
C VAL A 70 -77.48 156.28 9.99
N ILE A 71 -76.90 157.48 10.15
CA ILE A 71 -75.44 157.66 9.98
C ILE A 71 -74.66 156.90 11.06
N ASN A 72 -75.09 156.93 12.33
CA ASN A 72 -74.46 156.16 13.39
C ASN A 72 -74.58 154.64 13.16
N GLY A 73 -75.71 154.18 12.60
CA GLY A 73 -75.90 152.80 12.16
C GLY A 73 -74.88 152.40 11.09
N GLU A 74 -74.71 153.20 10.05
CA GLU A 74 -73.73 152.91 8.99
C GLU A 74 -72.27 152.97 9.47
N ILE A 75 -71.94 153.89 10.39
CA ILE A 75 -70.62 153.95 11.04
C ILE A 75 -70.36 152.67 11.85
N LYS A 76 -71.36 152.20 12.59
CA LYS A 76 -71.23 150.97 13.38
C LYS A 76 -71.12 149.73 12.49
N ASP A 77 -71.87 149.69 11.39
CA ASP A 77 -71.82 148.60 10.42
C ASP A 77 -70.47 148.52 9.71
N ILE A 78 -69.88 149.66 9.32
CA ILE A 78 -68.57 149.66 8.67
C ILE A 78 -67.44 149.25 9.62
N GLN A 79 -67.52 149.64 10.90
CA GLN A 79 -66.61 149.19 11.95
C GLN A 79 -66.76 147.68 12.23
N THR A 80 -67.98 147.18 12.33
CA THR A 80 -68.25 145.75 12.59
C THR A 80 -67.81 144.87 11.41
N ASN A 81 -68.06 145.32 10.18
CA ASN A 81 -67.62 144.63 8.97
C ASN A 81 -66.09 144.59 8.84
N TRP A 82 -65.43 145.66 9.24
CA TRP A 82 -63.98 145.73 9.31
C TRP A 82 -63.40 144.73 10.32
N ASP A 83 -63.90 144.71 11.56
CA ASP A 83 -63.43 143.80 12.60
C ASP A 83 -63.65 142.33 12.21
N ARG A 84 -64.77 142.02 11.57
CA ARG A 84 -65.06 140.68 11.06
C ARG A 84 -64.11 140.27 9.93
N LEU A 85 -63.80 141.20 9.02
CA LEU A 85 -62.84 140.98 7.94
C LEU A 85 -61.42 140.76 8.50
N VAL A 86 -60.98 141.57 9.46
CA VAL A 86 -59.67 141.41 10.12
C VAL A 86 -59.55 140.05 10.80
N LYS A 87 -60.57 139.62 11.55
CA LYS A 87 -60.59 138.27 12.12
C LYS A 87 -60.51 137.19 11.05
N ARG A 88 -61.30 137.29 9.97
CA ARG A 88 -61.26 136.31 8.86
C ARG A 88 -59.89 136.27 8.15
N MET A 89 -59.24 137.42 7.93
CA MET A 89 -57.89 137.48 7.36
C MET A 89 -56.88 136.76 8.26
N SER A 90 -56.90 137.01 9.57
CA SER A 90 -56.02 136.32 10.53
C SER A 90 -56.28 134.81 10.60
N THR A 91 -57.55 134.38 10.63
CA THR A 91 -57.90 132.95 10.64
C THR A 91 -57.49 132.26 9.34
N ALA A 92 -57.71 132.90 8.18
CA ALA A 92 -57.28 132.37 6.88
C ALA A 92 -55.75 132.23 6.79
N LYS A 93 -55.01 133.21 7.33
CA LYS A 93 -53.55 133.17 7.41
C LYS A 93 -53.07 131.98 8.25
N VAL A 94 -53.57 131.83 9.48
CA VAL A 94 -53.19 130.72 10.37
C VAL A 94 -53.54 129.35 9.76
N GLN A 95 -54.69 129.24 9.10
CA GLN A 95 -55.09 128.00 8.43
C GLN A 95 -54.14 127.65 7.28
N LEU A 96 -53.75 128.62 6.43
CA LEU A 96 -52.82 128.39 5.33
C LEU A 96 -51.40 128.08 5.84
N GLU A 97 -50.92 128.75 6.90
CA GLU A 97 -49.65 128.45 7.57
C GLU A 97 -49.65 127.04 8.18
N THR A 98 -50.74 126.63 8.83
CA THR A 98 -50.89 125.28 9.40
C THR A 98 -50.89 124.21 8.31
N ASN A 99 -51.63 124.44 7.21
CA ASN A 99 -51.66 123.53 6.07
C ASN A 99 -50.28 123.39 5.40
N LEU A 100 -49.51 124.48 5.29
CA LEU A 100 -48.15 124.45 4.76
C LEU A 100 -47.18 123.69 5.67
N LEU A 101 -47.33 123.83 6.99
CA LEU A 101 -46.53 123.09 7.96
C LEU A 101 -46.83 121.58 7.91
N GLN A 102 -48.11 121.21 7.79
CA GLN A 102 -48.53 119.82 7.54
C GLN A 102 -47.99 119.29 6.20
N TRP A 103 -47.93 120.13 5.16
CA TRP A 103 -47.33 119.78 3.87
C TRP A 103 -45.81 119.55 3.97
N ALA A 104 -45.10 120.37 4.76
CA ALA A 104 -43.67 120.21 4.98
C ALA A 104 -43.35 118.92 5.75
N ASP A 105 -44.11 118.62 6.81
CA ASP A 105 -43.98 117.37 7.58
C ASP A 105 -44.31 116.13 6.72
N TYR A 106 -45.38 116.19 5.94
CA TYR A 106 -45.74 115.16 4.96
C TYR A 106 -44.63 114.95 3.92
N SER A 107 -44.16 116.02 3.28
CA SER A 107 -43.15 115.94 2.23
C SER A 107 -41.81 115.38 2.74
N SER A 108 -41.40 115.79 3.95
CA SER A 108 -40.21 115.22 4.60
C SER A 108 -40.38 113.73 4.90
N SER A 109 -41.52 113.34 5.49
CA SER A 109 -41.82 111.95 5.84
C SER A 109 -41.93 111.05 4.59
N TYR A 110 -42.58 111.54 3.53
CA TYR A 110 -42.70 110.84 2.25
C TYR A 110 -41.35 110.61 1.57
N ASN A 111 -40.51 111.64 1.48
CA ASN A 111 -39.17 111.51 0.89
C ASN A 111 -38.28 110.54 1.69
N HIS A 112 -38.38 110.58 3.02
CA HIS A 112 -37.66 109.65 3.89
C HIS A 112 -38.10 108.19 3.65
N LEU A 113 -39.41 107.94 3.60
CA LEU A 113 -39.95 106.62 3.29
C LEU A 113 -39.58 106.14 1.89
N GLN A 114 -39.58 107.03 0.89
CA GLN A 114 -39.17 106.68 -0.47
C GLN A 114 -37.69 106.27 -0.53
N GLN A 115 -36.79 107.00 0.15
CA GLN A 115 -35.38 106.62 0.25
C GLN A 115 -35.19 105.30 1.01
N TRP A 116 -35.95 105.10 2.07
CA TRP A 116 -35.90 103.86 2.85
C TRP A 116 -36.38 102.65 2.05
N ILE A 117 -37.48 102.77 1.29
CA ILE A 117 -37.96 101.71 0.38
C ILE A 117 -36.87 101.38 -0.63
N GLN A 118 -36.24 102.38 -1.25
CA GLN A 118 -35.18 102.17 -2.24
C GLN A 118 -33.94 101.47 -1.65
N ASP A 119 -33.53 101.83 -0.44
CA ASP A 119 -32.41 101.18 0.27
C ASP A 119 -32.74 99.72 0.62
N ARG A 120 -33.97 99.44 1.05
CA ARG A 120 -34.40 98.07 1.36
C ARG A 120 -34.64 97.21 0.11
N GLU A 121 -35.13 97.78 -0.98
CA GLU A 121 -35.16 97.14 -2.31
C GLU A 121 -33.74 96.73 -2.74
N SER A 122 -32.76 97.65 -2.63
CA SER A 122 -31.35 97.39 -2.96
C SER A 122 -30.75 96.28 -2.08
N LYS A 123 -31.01 96.32 -0.77
CA LYS A 123 -30.56 95.28 0.17
C LYS A 123 -31.21 93.92 -0.10
N LEU A 124 -32.50 93.91 -0.42
CA LEU A 124 -33.22 92.69 -0.77
C LEU A 124 -32.66 92.07 -2.05
N GLN A 125 -32.34 92.91 -3.05
CA GLN A 125 -31.70 92.47 -4.28
C GLN A 125 -30.28 91.93 -4.03
N GLN A 126 -29.51 92.56 -3.14
CA GLN A 126 -28.18 92.09 -2.76
C GLN A 126 -28.24 90.70 -2.11
N VAL A 127 -29.22 90.43 -1.23
CA VAL A 127 -29.41 89.10 -0.62
C VAL A 127 -29.89 88.07 -1.65
N CYS A 128 -30.69 88.51 -2.64
CA CYS A 128 -31.09 87.66 -3.76
C CYS A 128 -29.92 87.27 -4.67
N GLU A 129 -28.94 88.17 -4.86
CA GLU A 129 -27.77 87.97 -5.71
C GLU A 129 -26.57 87.38 -4.96
N GLN A 130 -26.63 87.24 -3.63
CA GLN A 130 -25.62 86.58 -2.82
C GLN A 130 -25.57 85.09 -3.15
N LYS A 131 -24.73 84.76 -4.13
CA LYS A 131 -24.32 83.40 -4.43
C LYS A 131 -23.63 82.80 -3.20
N VAL A 132 -23.96 81.55 -2.89
CA VAL A 132 -23.25 80.74 -1.88
C VAL A 132 -21.88 80.42 -2.47
N VAL A 133 -20.83 81.10 -2.02
CA VAL A 133 -19.50 80.93 -2.62
C VAL A 133 -18.70 79.87 -1.86
N ARG A 134 -18.37 78.80 -2.60
CA ARG A 134 -17.44 77.68 -2.32
C ARG A 134 -18.06 76.43 -1.73
N PHE A 135 -18.53 75.57 -2.63
CA PHE A 135 -18.16 74.16 -2.57
C PHE A 135 -16.66 74.03 -2.91
N ARG A 136 -15.79 73.95 -1.90
CA ARG A 136 -14.43 73.46 -2.18
C ARG A 136 -14.56 71.99 -2.56
N LEU A 137 -14.18 71.68 -3.79
CA LEU A 137 -14.06 70.31 -4.28
C LEU A 137 -13.14 69.52 -3.35
N GLY A 138 -13.74 68.63 -2.57
CA GLY A 138 -13.06 67.73 -1.64
C GLY A 138 -14.13 66.91 -0.93
N GLY A 139 -14.58 65.85 -1.61
CA GLY A 139 -15.72 64.99 -1.25
C GLY A 139 -15.71 64.54 0.20
N THR A 140 -16.26 65.38 1.06
CA THR A 140 -16.46 65.15 2.48
C THR A 140 -17.75 65.87 2.86
N SER A 141 -18.54 65.24 3.74
CA SER A 141 -19.78 65.78 4.30
C SER A 141 -19.64 67.19 4.92
N SER A 142 -18.39 67.61 5.19
CA SER A 142 -18.04 68.95 5.65
C SER A 142 -18.30 70.06 4.63
N SER A 143 -18.21 69.78 3.32
CA SER A 143 -18.37 70.78 2.26
C SER A 143 -19.84 71.19 2.06
N LEU A 144 -20.76 70.22 2.03
CA LEU A 144 -22.21 70.44 1.98
C LEU A 144 -22.74 71.10 3.25
N SER A 145 -22.20 70.72 4.41
CA SER A 145 -22.54 71.35 5.70
C SER A 145 -22.10 72.82 5.74
N SER A 146 -20.98 73.16 5.11
CA SER A 146 -20.51 74.55 5.00
C SER A 146 -21.44 75.38 4.12
N GLY A 147 -21.86 74.88 2.95
CA GLY A 147 -22.81 75.55 2.07
C GLY A 147 -24.20 75.74 2.72
N LEU A 148 -24.66 74.76 3.49
CA LEU A 148 -25.90 74.87 4.28
C LEU A 148 -25.80 75.96 5.36
N ASN A 149 -24.67 76.08 6.04
CA ASN A 149 -24.46 77.13 7.06
C ASN A 149 -24.51 78.53 6.46
N GLU A 150 -23.96 78.71 5.25
CA GLU A 150 -24.04 79.96 4.50
C GLU A 150 -25.49 80.25 4.07
N ARG A 151 -26.25 79.25 3.57
CA ARG A 151 -27.68 79.43 3.26
C ARG A 151 -28.53 79.78 4.49
N ARG A 152 -28.20 79.22 5.66
CA ARG A 152 -28.84 79.60 6.95
C ARG A 152 -28.52 81.03 7.35
N ALA A 153 -27.30 81.52 7.05
CA ALA A 153 -26.95 82.91 7.28
C ALA A 153 -27.74 83.85 6.35
N ASN A 154 -27.84 83.51 5.06
CA ASN A 154 -28.64 84.27 4.08
C ASN A 154 -30.14 84.28 4.46
N LEU A 155 -30.67 83.15 4.95
CA LEU A 155 -32.04 83.07 5.46
C LEU A 155 -32.29 84.00 6.65
N ARG A 156 -31.34 84.09 7.59
CA ARG A 156 -31.41 85.03 8.72
C ARG A 156 -31.39 86.47 8.23
N GLN A 157 -30.50 86.79 7.29
CA GLN A 157 -30.42 88.13 6.70
C GLN A 157 -31.73 88.50 5.96
N ALA A 158 -32.32 87.57 5.20
CA ALA A 158 -33.62 87.77 4.57
C ALA A 158 -34.75 87.98 5.60
N ASN A 159 -34.75 87.21 6.69
CA ASN A 159 -35.70 87.38 7.79
C ASN A 159 -35.57 88.74 8.48
N ASP A 160 -34.34 89.20 8.74
CA ASP A 160 -34.08 90.51 9.33
C ASP A 160 -34.62 91.63 8.43
N ILE A 161 -34.43 91.52 7.11
CA ILE A 161 -35.00 92.45 6.12
C ILE A 161 -36.54 92.41 6.14
N VAL A 162 -37.15 91.22 6.23
CA VAL A 162 -38.62 91.09 6.33
C VAL A 162 -39.14 91.75 7.62
N GLN A 163 -38.50 91.51 8.76
CA GLN A 163 -38.89 92.12 10.04
C GLN A 163 -38.75 93.64 10.01
N ASP A 164 -37.64 94.13 9.45
CA ASP A 164 -37.41 95.55 9.20
C ASP A 164 -38.53 96.13 8.33
N ILE A 165 -38.92 95.47 7.23
CA ILE A 165 -39.97 95.96 6.34
C ILE A 165 -41.33 96.04 7.06
N VAL A 166 -41.68 95.00 7.82
CA VAL A 166 -42.94 94.97 8.59
C VAL A 166 -42.95 96.07 9.67
N SER A 167 -41.81 96.38 10.27
CA SER A 167 -41.74 97.40 11.34
C SER A 167 -42.10 98.83 10.89
N PHE A 168 -41.96 99.15 9.60
CA PHE A 168 -42.28 100.47 9.02
C PHE A 168 -43.74 100.59 8.54
N GLU A 169 -44.54 99.54 8.64
CA GLU A 169 -45.98 99.53 8.34
C GLU A 169 -46.75 100.69 9.03
N PRO A 170 -46.58 100.96 10.34
CA PRO A 170 -47.30 102.06 10.98
C PRO A 170 -46.90 103.44 10.42
N MET A 171 -45.66 103.59 9.96
CA MET A 171 -45.15 104.83 9.38
C MET A 171 -45.68 105.05 7.97
N ILE A 172 -45.79 103.97 7.16
CA ILE A 172 -46.46 103.97 5.86
C ILE A 172 -47.93 104.38 6.02
N GLN A 173 -48.66 103.76 6.96
CA GLN A 173 -50.06 104.08 7.24
C GLN A 173 -50.26 105.54 7.65
N SER A 174 -49.36 106.07 8.49
CA SER A 174 -49.35 107.48 8.91
C SER A 174 -49.09 108.45 7.76
N VAL A 175 -48.14 108.15 6.85
CA VAL A 175 -47.88 108.99 5.68
C VAL A 175 -49.00 108.88 4.64
N ALA A 176 -49.59 107.70 4.47
CA ALA A 176 -50.74 107.48 3.60
C ALA A 176 -52.00 108.21 4.12
N SER A 177 -52.25 108.20 5.44
CA SER A 177 -53.36 108.94 6.05
C SER A 177 -53.16 110.45 5.92
N LYS A 178 -51.97 110.97 6.22
CA LYS A 178 -51.60 112.39 6.03
C LYS A 178 -51.73 112.81 4.55
N ALA A 179 -51.36 111.95 3.60
CA ALA A 179 -51.52 112.20 2.17
C ALA A 179 -52.99 112.28 1.77
N SER A 180 -53.84 111.39 2.33
CA SER A 180 -55.29 111.39 2.12
C SER A 180 -55.95 112.66 2.65
N ASP A 181 -55.57 113.09 3.85
CA ASP A 181 -56.04 114.35 4.48
C ASP A 181 -55.66 115.58 3.63
N LEU A 182 -54.49 115.56 2.99
CA LEU A 182 -54.02 116.60 2.07
C LEU A 182 -54.54 116.44 0.62
N ARG A 183 -55.45 115.48 0.38
CA ARG A 183 -56.03 115.13 -0.94
C ARG A 183 -54.96 114.78 -1.99
N GLN A 184 -53.82 114.25 -1.56
CA GLN A 184 -52.73 113.72 -2.38
C GLN A 184 -52.93 112.22 -2.61
N THR A 185 -54.01 111.83 -3.29
CA THR A 185 -54.41 110.42 -3.44
C THR A 185 -53.45 109.60 -4.31
N SER A 186 -52.86 110.18 -5.38
CA SER A 186 -51.89 109.45 -6.23
C SER A 186 -50.59 109.11 -5.47
N PRO A 187 -49.87 110.08 -4.85
CA PRO A 187 -48.65 109.77 -4.09
C PRO A 187 -48.89 108.81 -2.91
N ALA A 188 -50.05 108.89 -2.24
CA ALA A 188 -50.43 107.97 -1.17
C ALA A 188 -50.52 106.51 -1.66
N SER A 189 -51.16 106.31 -2.81
CA SER A 189 -51.29 105.00 -3.42
C SER A 189 -49.95 104.46 -3.96
N GLU A 190 -49.09 105.33 -4.50
CA GLU A 190 -47.78 104.95 -5.01
C GLU A 190 -46.84 104.42 -3.92
N ILE A 191 -46.74 105.10 -2.77
CA ILE A 191 -45.89 104.65 -1.67
C ILE A 191 -46.43 103.38 -1.01
N SER A 192 -47.76 103.25 -0.89
CA SER A 192 -48.41 102.03 -0.37
C SER A 192 -48.19 100.84 -1.32
N ASN A 193 -48.36 101.04 -2.63
CA ASN A 193 -48.13 99.99 -3.63
C ASN A 193 -46.66 99.54 -3.68
N LYS A 194 -45.71 100.48 -3.60
CA LYS A 194 -44.27 100.16 -3.55
C LYS A 194 -43.93 99.36 -2.29
N TYR A 195 -44.48 99.76 -1.14
CA TYR A 195 -44.31 99.02 0.10
C TYR A 195 -44.93 97.61 0.04
N GLU A 196 -46.16 97.48 -0.45
CA GLU A 196 -46.81 96.18 -0.62
C GLU A 196 -46.02 95.27 -1.55
N THR A 197 -45.49 95.83 -2.64
CA THR A 197 -44.63 95.11 -3.59
C THR A 197 -43.33 94.65 -2.92
N LEU A 198 -42.63 95.54 -2.23
CA LEU A 198 -41.40 95.21 -1.49
C LEU A 198 -41.65 94.17 -0.38
N SER A 199 -42.74 94.33 0.38
CA SER A 199 -43.15 93.40 1.45
C SER A 199 -43.48 92.01 0.89
N LYS A 200 -44.20 91.95 -0.24
CA LYS A 200 -44.48 90.71 -0.95
C LYS A 200 -43.20 90.06 -1.46
N GLN A 201 -42.33 90.80 -2.16
CA GLN A 201 -41.06 90.30 -2.68
C GLN A 201 -40.15 89.80 -1.56
N ALA A 202 -40.10 90.49 -0.42
CA ALA A 202 -39.29 90.07 0.73
C ALA A 202 -39.81 88.78 1.37
N LYS A 203 -41.14 88.64 1.52
CA LYS A 203 -41.77 87.41 2.02
C LYS A 203 -41.57 86.23 1.06
N GLU A 204 -41.73 86.46 -0.25
CA GLU A 204 -41.48 85.44 -1.27
C GLU A 204 -40.02 84.99 -1.29
N LEU A 205 -39.06 85.91 -1.19
CA LEU A 205 -37.64 85.58 -1.10
C LEU A 205 -37.32 84.79 0.17
N PHE A 206 -37.89 85.20 1.32
CA PHE A 206 -37.69 84.50 2.59
C PHE A 206 -38.25 83.07 2.54
N GLU A 207 -39.49 82.87 2.07
CA GLU A 207 -40.07 81.52 1.98
C GLU A 207 -39.30 80.65 0.98
N LYS A 208 -38.87 81.22 -0.16
CA LYS A 208 -38.02 80.49 -1.12
C LYS A 208 -36.69 80.07 -0.49
N GLN A 209 -36.01 80.97 0.21
CA GLN A 209 -34.74 80.68 0.88
C GLN A 209 -34.93 79.65 2.00
N LYS A 210 -36.05 79.71 2.72
CA LYS A 210 -36.41 78.76 3.78
C LYS A 210 -36.65 77.37 3.22
N GLU A 211 -37.44 77.26 2.15
CA GLU A 211 -37.69 76.00 1.44
C GLU A 211 -36.37 75.39 0.94
N THR A 212 -35.50 76.18 0.30
CA THR A 212 -34.18 75.69 -0.16
C THR A 212 -33.32 75.18 1.00
N VAL A 213 -33.32 75.85 2.15
CA VAL A 213 -32.58 75.39 3.36
C VAL A 213 -33.16 74.09 3.91
N GLU A 214 -34.49 73.96 3.98
CA GLU A 214 -35.16 72.74 4.47
C GLU A 214 -34.87 71.53 3.57
N LEU A 215 -34.91 71.71 2.25
CA LEU A 215 -34.59 70.64 1.29
C LEU A 215 -33.12 70.22 1.34
N HIS A 216 -32.19 71.18 1.47
CA HIS A 216 -30.77 70.84 1.64
C HIS A 216 -30.49 70.16 2.96
N GLN A 217 -31.17 70.57 4.02
CA GLN A 217 -31.09 69.90 5.31
C GLN A 217 -31.52 68.44 5.20
N ALA A 218 -32.67 68.19 4.56
CA ALA A 218 -33.18 66.84 4.35
C ALA A 218 -32.21 65.95 3.55
N PHE A 219 -31.58 66.49 2.49
CA PHE A 219 -30.54 65.81 1.73
C PHE A 219 -29.31 65.48 2.59
N ILE A 220 -28.79 66.47 3.33
CA ILE A 220 -27.61 66.27 4.20
C ILE A 220 -27.90 65.24 5.31
N ASP A 221 -29.08 65.28 5.91
CA ASP A 221 -29.47 64.33 6.96
C ASP A 221 -29.59 62.90 6.40
N ALA A 222 -30.22 62.73 5.24
CA ALA A 222 -30.29 61.44 4.55
C ALA A 222 -28.90 60.91 4.16
N SER A 223 -28.03 61.80 3.67
CA SER A 223 -26.64 61.48 3.30
C SER A 223 -25.81 61.05 4.51
N ASN A 224 -25.93 61.75 5.65
CA ASN A 224 -25.28 61.39 6.91
C ASN A 224 -25.80 60.07 7.48
N GLU A 225 -27.11 59.80 7.35
CA GLU A 225 -27.73 58.53 7.77
C GLU A 225 -27.16 57.34 6.96
N PHE A 226 -27.04 57.50 5.63
CA PHE A 226 -26.39 56.52 4.76
C PHE A 226 -24.89 56.39 5.07
N ALA A 227 -24.16 57.50 5.21
CA ALA A 227 -22.73 57.52 5.52
C ALA A 227 -22.41 56.84 6.86
N ALA A 228 -23.26 57.00 7.87
CA ALA A 228 -23.12 56.31 9.15
C ALA A 228 -23.33 54.79 8.98
N TRP A 229 -24.33 54.39 8.20
CA TRP A 229 -24.59 52.98 7.91
C TRP A 229 -23.43 52.34 7.14
N ILE A 230 -22.99 52.95 6.02
CA ILE A 230 -21.92 52.38 5.18
C ILE A 230 -20.59 52.29 5.94
N ARG A 231 -20.27 53.27 6.80
CA ARG A 231 -19.08 53.23 7.65
C ARG A 231 -19.11 52.04 8.62
N ASN A 232 -20.24 51.83 9.30
CA ASN A 232 -20.40 50.69 10.21
C ASN A 232 -20.34 49.35 9.44
N ALA A 233 -21.00 49.27 8.28
CA ALA A 233 -21.00 48.09 7.43
C ALA A 233 -19.59 47.74 6.91
N LYS A 234 -18.83 48.75 6.47
CA LYS A 234 -17.41 48.61 6.07
C LYS A 234 -16.53 48.17 7.24
N GLU A 235 -16.76 48.68 8.45
CA GLU A 235 -16.01 48.26 9.65
C GLU A 235 -16.25 46.77 9.97
N CYS A 236 -17.49 46.32 9.92
CA CYS A 236 -17.84 44.91 10.11
C CYS A 236 -17.27 44.03 8.99
N LEU A 237 -17.34 44.47 7.73
CA LEU A 237 -16.77 43.74 6.60
C LEU A 237 -15.24 43.57 6.74
N ASN A 238 -14.55 44.61 7.19
CA ASN A 238 -13.09 44.56 7.40
C ASN A 238 -12.69 43.50 8.44
N LYS A 239 -13.50 43.27 9.49
CA LYS A 239 -13.25 42.21 10.48
C LYS A 239 -13.34 40.80 9.87
N CYS A 240 -14.04 40.65 8.75
CA CYS A 240 -14.21 39.39 8.03
C CYS A 240 -13.28 39.25 6.81
N SER A 241 -12.46 40.26 6.51
CA SER A 241 -11.62 40.28 5.30
C SER A 241 -10.51 39.23 5.28
N ASP A 242 -10.07 38.78 6.45
CA ASP A 242 -9.00 37.79 6.56
C ASP A 242 -9.55 36.37 6.41
N SER A 243 -9.09 35.66 5.37
CA SER A 243 -9.40 34.26 5.08
C SER A 243 -8.53 33.25 5.84
N ARG A 244 -7.67 33.72 6.76
CA ARG A 244 -6.84 32.86 7.62
C ARG A 244 -7.58 32.34 8.84
N GLY A 245 -7.23 31.12 9.25
CA GLY A 245 -7.76 30.45 10.46
C GLY A 245 -8.33 29.05 10.20
N ASP A 246 -8.89 28.45 11.26
CA ASP A 246 -9.63 27.18 11.15
C ASP A 246 -11.00 27.35 10.51
N LYS A 247 -11.54 26.21 10.09
CA LYS A 247 -12.92 26.01 9.63
C LYS A 247 -13.95 26.74 10.52
N GLU A 248 -13.86 26.64 11.84
CA GLU A 248 -14.83 27.26 12.76
C GLU A 248 -14.77 28.80 12.73
N THR A 249 -13.56 29.37 12.68
CA THR A 249 -13.35 30.82 12.52
C THR A 249 -13.90 31.31 11.18
N LEU A 250 -13.64 30.59 10.08
CA LEU A 250 -14.15 30.97 8.76
C LEU A 250 -15.67 30.88 8.68
N VAL A 251 -16.29 29.83 9.24
CA VAL A 251 -17.76 29.68 9.31
C VAL A 251 -18.37 30.80 10.15
N SER A 252 -17.74 31.18 11.26
CA SER A 252 -18.19 32.29 12.10
C SER A 252 -18.15 33.63 11.35
N LYS A 253 -17.05 33.91 10.64
CA LYS A 253 -16.93 35.11 9.76
C LYS A 253 -17.96 35.08 8.63
N MET A 254 -18.16 33.93 7.98
CA MET A 254 -19.17 33.78 6.92
C MET A 254 -20.59 34.03 7.43
N THR A 255 -20.88 33.66 8.69
CA THR A 255 -22.17 33.98 9.33
C THR A 255 -22.35 35.49 9.50
N GLN A 256 -21.29 36.22 9.88
CA GLN A 256 -21.32 37.69 9.93
C GLN A 256 -21.52 38.31 8.54
N LEU A 257 -20.86 37.79 7.51
CA LEU A 257 -21.05 38.25 6.13
C LEU A 257 -22.48 38.04 5.63
N LYS A 258 -23.12 36.93 5.99
CA LYS A 258 -24.55 36.70 5.69
C LYS A 258 -25.47 37.72 6.35
N ILE A 259 -25.14 38.17 7.57
CA ILE A 259 -25.89 39.25 8.23
C ILE A 259 -25.71 40.56 7.43
N LEU A 260 -24.47 40.89 7.04
CA LEU A 260 -24.19 42.06 6.22
C LEU A 260 -24.90 42.01 4.85
N ASP A 261 -24.95 40.85 4.21
CA ASP A 261 -25.66 40.64 2.93
C ASP A 261 -27.17 40.85 3.09
N ASN A 262 -27.75 40.37 4.18
CA ASN A 262 -29.16 40.63 4.53
C ASN A 262 -29.44 42.11 4.86
N ASP A 263 -28.43 42.87 5.27
CA ASP A 263 -28.52 44.31 5.56
C ASP A 263 -28.33 45.19 4.30
N VAL A 264 -27.81 44.66 3.19
CA VAL A 264 -27.64 45.40 1.92
C VAL A 264 -28.92 46.11 1.46
N PRO A 265 -30.13 45.48 1.49
CA PRO A 265 -31.37 46.17 1.14
C PRO A 265 -31.71 47.36 2.04
N VAL A 266 -31.28 47.35 3.30
CA VAL A 266 -31.46 48.47 4.23
C VAL A 266 -30.57 49.64 3.82
N GLY A 267 -29.32 49.36 3.45
CA GLY A 267 -28.40 50.34 2.89
C GLY A 267 -28.88 50.95 1.58
N GLN A 268 -29.37 50.10 0.66
CA GLN A 268 -29.95 50.51 -0.62
C GLN A 268 -31.10 51.50 -0.42
N LYS A 269 -32.03 51.22 0.51
CA LYS A 269 -33.13 52.16 0.84
C LYS A 269 -32.64 53.49 1.40
N LYS A 270 -31.58 53.48 2.21
CA LYS A 270 -30.98 54.73 2.75
C LYS A 270 -30.33 55.55 1.64
N LEU A 271 -29.67 54.88 0.69
CA LEU A 271 -29.11 55.52 -0.49
C LEU A 271 -30.20 56.11 -1.38
N GLU A 272 -31.24 55.32 -1.72
CA GLU A 272 -32.41 55.77 -2.50
C GLU A 272 -33.04 57.02 -1.87
N LYS A 273 -33.25 57.02 -0.56
CA LYS A 273 -33.73 58.22 0.17
C LYS A 273 -32.81 59.42 -0.02
N ALA A 274 -31.48 59.25 0.06
CA ALA A 274 -30.53 60.34 -0.17
C ALA A 274 -30.58 60.85 -1.62
N LEU A 275 -30.72 59.94 -2.60
CA LEU A 275 -30.88 60.28 -4.03
C LEU A 275 -32.18 61.06 -4.28
N GLU A 276 -33.29 60.62 -3.70
CA GLU A 276 -34.59 61.30 -3.80
C GLU A 276 -34.52 62.71 -3.20
N GLN A 277 -33.93 62.87 -2.02
CA GLN A 277 -33.76 64.19 -1.40
C GLN A 277 -32.80 65.09 -2.20
N ALA A 278 -31.77 64.51 -2.83
CA ALA A 278 -30.87 65.24 -3.73
C ALA A 278 -31.62 65.78 -4.97
N GLU A 279 -32.44 64.93 -5.61
CA GLU A 279 -33.23 65.32 -6.78
C GLU A 279 -34.19 66.47 -6.44
N VAL A 280 -34.85 66.40 -5.27
CA VAL A 280 -35.73 67.47 -4.80
C VAL A 280 -34.94 68.75 -4.50
N ALA A 281 -33.77 68.65 -3.87
CA ALA A 281 -32.91 69.81 -3.58
C ALA A 281 -32.42 70.50 -4.87
N CYS A 282 -32.06 69.74 -5.91
CA CYS A 282 -31.61 70.25 -7.21
C CYS A 282 -32.66 71.11 -7.94
N ARG A 283 -33.96 70.90 -7.68
CA ARG A 283 -35.04 71.68 -8.33
C ARG A 283 -35.07 73.16 -7.91
N ASN A 284 -34.46 73.49 -6.78
CA ASN A 284 -34.58 74.79 -6.11
C ASN A 284 -33.26 75.56 -5.97
N VAL A 285 -32.24 75.19 -6.76
CA VAL A 285 -30.89 75.76 -6.73
C VAL A 285 -30.37 76.13 -8.12
N ASP A 286 -29.20 76.78 -8.16
CA ASP A 286 -28.52 77.11 -9.41
C ASP A 286 -27.70 75.95 -9.98
N SER A 287 -27.22 76.10 -11.21
CA SER A 287 -26.51 75.04 -11.95
C SER A 287 -25.18 74.62 -11.32
N GLU A 288 -24.48 75.50 -10.59
CA GLU A 288 -23.20 75.15 -9.96
C GLU A 288 -23.45 74.28 -8.71
N GLU A 289 -24.52 74.59 -7.96
CA GLU A 289 -24.94 73.81 -6.80
C GLU A 289 -25.52 72.45 -7.19
N VAL A 290 -26.23 72.35 -8.33
CA VAL A 290 -26.66 71.05 -8.90
C VAL A 290 -25.46 70.14 -9.14
N GLU A 291 -24.40 70.64 -9.80
CA GLU A 291 -23.20 69.85 -10.09
C GLU A 291 -22.54 69.34 -8.79
N ALA A 292 -22.52 70.16 -7.74
CA ALA A 292 -21.98 69.77 -6.44
C ALA A 292 -22.79 68.65 -5.76
N ILE A 293 -24.12 68.74 -5.82
CA ILE A 293 -25.02 67.70 -5.27
C ILE A 293 -24.92 66.41 -6.07
N GLU A 294 -24.93 66.48 -7.40
CA GLU A 294 -24.77 65.31 -8.29
C GLU A 294 -23.45 64.60 -8.05
N LYS A 295 -22.37 65.36 -7.82
CA LYS A 295 -21.06 64.78 -7.48
C LYS A 295 -21.06 64.05 -6.14
N GLU A 296 -21.71 64.59 -5.11
CA GLU A 296 -21.82 63.88 -3.83
C GLU A 296 -22.64 62.61 -3.98
N VAL A 297 -23.79 62.69 -4.66
CA VAL A 297 -24.64 61.54 -4.98
C VAL A 297 -23.84 60.43 -5.70
N ALA A 298 -23.02 60.81 -6.68
CA ALA A 298 -22.16 59.88 -7.39
C ALA A 298 -21.15 59.19 -6.45
N ILE A 299 -20.56 59.93 -5.50
CA ILE A 299 -19.66 59.37 -4.48
C ILE A 299 -20.39 58.38 -3.57
N LEU A 300 -21.60 58.72 -3.09
CA LEU A 300 -22.39 57.82 -2.23
C LEU A 300 -22.75 56.51 -2.96
N GLN A 301 -23.15 56.62 -4.24
CA GLN A 301 -23.44 55.46 -5.09
C GLN A 301 -22.19 54.60 -5.32
N GLU A 302 -21.06 55.22 -5.69
CA GLU A 302 -19.79 54.52 -5.89
C GLU A 302 -19.32 53.82 -4.61
N GLU A 303 -19.46 54.45 -3.44
CA GLU A 303 -19.13 53.85 -2.16
C GLU A 303 -19.99 52.61 -1.84
N PHE A 304 -21.28 52.65 -2.18
CA PHE A 304 -22.20 51.53 -2.01
C PHE A 304 -21.87 50.37 -2.94
N ASP A 305 -21.62 50.67 -4.22
CA ASP A 305 -21.28 49.66 -5.22
C ASP A 305 -19.96 48.97 -4.86
N ASN A 306 -18.95 49.75 -4.47
CA ASN A 306 -17.66 49.24 -4.00
C ASN A 306 -17.83 48.35 -2.75
N TYR A 307 -18.68 48.73 -1.81
CA TYR A 307 -19.00 47.90 -0.65
C TYR A 307 -19.66 46.58 -1.06
N CYS A 308 -20.66 46.60 -1.94
CA CYS A 308 -21.34 45.40 -2.42
C CYS A 308 -20.38 44.45 -3.16
N LEU A 309 -19.48 44.99 -3.99
CA LEU A 309 -18.44 44.22 -4.68
C LEU A 309 -17.45 43.61 -3.69
N ALA A 310 -17.00 44.37 -2.69
CA ALA A 310 -16.10 43.89 -1.64
C ALA A 310 -16.75 42.78 -0.80
N LEU A 311 -18.02 42.95 -0.41
CA LEU A 311 -18.80 41.96 0.33
C LEU A 311 -18.88 40.63 -0.43
N LYS A 312 -19.24 40.68 -1.72
CA LYS A 312 -19.28 39.49 -2.58
C LYS A 312 -17.92 38.81 -2.72
N LYS A 313 -16.86 39.60 -2.94
CA LYS A 313 -15.48 39.10 -3.10
C LYS A 313 -14.99 38.39 -1.83
N ILE A 314 -15.18 39.01 -0.66
CA ILE A 314 -14.75 38.44 0.63
C ILE A 314 -15.60 37.20 0.95
N SER A 315 -16.91 37.25 0.70
CA SER A 315 -17.81 36.09 0.90
C SER A 315 -17.37 34.90 0.05
N ALA A 316 -17.09 35.10 -1.23
CA ALA A 316 -16.60 34.05 -2.12
C ALA A 316 -15.25 33.47 -1.67
N ALA A 317 -14.35 34.30 -1.14
CA ALA A 317 -13.06 33.85 -0.62
C ALA A 317 -13.21 32.98 0.64
N LEU A 318 -14.06 33.40 1.59
CA LEU A 318 -14.34 32.61 2.80
C LEU A 318 -15.07 31.30 2.45
N GLU A 319 -16.05 31.35 1.55
CA GLU A 319 -16.79 30.17 1.11
C GLU A 319 -15.87 29.15 0.43
N ASN A 320 -14.96 29.61 -0.43
CA ASN A 320 -13.91 28.76 -1.00
C ASN A 320 -13.06 28.11 0.10
N GLY A 321 -12.57 28.89 1.07
CA GLY A 321 -11.81 28.37 2.21
C GLY A 321 -12.57 27.30 3.01
N ILE A 322 -13.86 27.51 3.28
CA ILE A 322 -14.72 26.55 4.00
C ILE A 322 -14.92 25.27 3.19
N VAL A 323 -15.13 25.38 1.87
CA VAL A 323 -15.26 24.22 0.98
C VAL A 323 -13.97 23.40 0.99
N ARG A 324 -12.81 24.05 0.83
CA ARG A 324 -11.50 23.37 0.87
C ARG A 324 -11.21 22.73 2.22
N TRP A 325 -11.57 23.40 3.31
CA TRP A 325 -11.50 22.82 4.65
C TRP A 325 -12.36 21.56 4.78
N THR A 326 -13.58 21.60 4.26
CA THR A 326 -14.52 20.47 4.32
C THR A 326 -14.03 19.29 3.48
N GLU A 327 -13.57 19.57 2.24
CA GLU A 327 -12.97 18.55 1.37
C GLU A 327 -11.74 17.88 2.00
N TYR A 328 -10.88 18.65 2.68
CA TYR A 328 -9.72 18.12 3.39
C TYR A 328 -10.12 17.30 4.61
N ASP A 329 -11.00 17.82 5.46
CA ASP A 329 -11.46 17.19 6.72
C ASP A 329 -12.15 15.84 6.45
N ASP A 330 -13.02 15.78 5.43
CA ASP A 330 -13.69 14.55 5.03
C ASP A 330 -12.69 13.49 4.53
N GLN A 331 -11.77 13.88 3.65
CA GLN A 331 -10.76 12.95 3.11
C GLN A 331 -9.74 12.52 4.16
N TYR A 332 -9.35 13.43 5.06
CA TYR A 332 -8.49 13.12 6.20
C TYR A 332 -9.16 12.10 7.13
N GLY A 333 -10.46 12.26 7.40
CA GLY A 333 -11.25 11.31 8.18
C GLY A 333 -11.37 9.93 7.51
N VAL A 334 -11.56 9.88 6.18
CA VAL A 334 -11.55 8.63 5.41
C VAL A 334 -10.17 7.96 5.48
N ALA A 335 -9.10 8.72 5.32
CA ALA A 335 -7.73 8.22 5.36
C ALA A 335 -7.36 7.65 6.74
N LEU A 336 -7.75 8.31 7.83
CA LEU A 336 -7.54 7.81 9.18
C LEU A 336 -8.25 6.47 9.42
N LYS A 337 -9.53 6.38 9.06
CA LYS A 337 -10.31 5.14 9.21
C LYS A 337 -9.73 4.00 8.38
N TRP A 338 -9.28 4.30 7.16
CA TRP A 338 -8.63 3.30 6.31
C TRP A 338 -7.32 2.81 6.91
N LEU A 339 -6.47 3.72 7.41
CA LEU A 339 -5.22 3.36 8.09
C LEU A 339 -5.47 2.50 9.34
N ASP A 340 -6.47 2.83 10.15
CA ASP A 340 -6.83 2.03 11.33
C ASP A 340 -7.31 0.62 10.95
N SER A 341 -8.14 0.50 9.91
CA SER A 341 -8.63 -0.79 9.42
C SER A 341 -7.50 -1.66 8.88
N ILE A 342 -6.68 -1.11 7.99
CA ILE A 342 -5.61 -1.88 7.34
C ILE A 342 -4.48 -2.22 8.31
N GLU A 343 -4.21 -1.37 9.32
CA GLU A 343 -3.29 -1.68 10.42
C GLU A 343 -3.78 -2.91 11.21
N GLN A 344 -5.06 -2.95 11.59
CA GLN A 344 -5.65 -4.12 12.27
C GLN A 344 -5.59 -5.38 11.42
N GLU A 345 -5.92 -5.28 10.13
CA GLU A 345 -5.84 -6.40 9.18
C GLU A 345 -4.41 -6.92 9.07
N VAL A 346 -3.41 -6.05 8.85
CA VAL A 346 -1.99 -6.42 8.78
C VAL A 346 -1.53 -7.11 10.07
N GLN A 347 -2.02 -6.68 11.23
CA GLN A 347 -1.66 -7.28 12.52
C GLN A 347 -2.04 -8.77 12.61
N THR A 348 -3.14 -9.18 11.96
CA THR A 348 -3.63 -10.57 11.99
C THR A 348 -2.66 -11.56 11.33
N TYR A 349 -1.81 -11.09 10.41
CA TYR A 349 -0.80 -11.90 9.70
C TYR A 349 0.45 -12.21 10.54
N ASN A 350 0.51 -11.75 11.81
CA ASN A 350 1.55 -12.17 12.74
C ASN A 350 1.35 -13.59 13.28
N LYS A 351 0.19 -14.22 13.06
CA LYS A 351 -0.06 -15.59 13.50
C LYS A 351 0.87 -16.58 12.75
N MET A 352 1.36 -17.59 13.45
CA MET A 352 2.05 -18.74 12.84
C MET A 352 1.04 -19.70 12.21
N GLN A 353 1.45 -20.34 11.10
CA GLN A 353 0.62 -21.30 10.37
C GLN A 353 1.09 -22.72 10.62
N ALA A 354 0.20 -23.72 10.55
CA ALA A 354 0.51 -25.09 10.91
C ALA A 354 1.24 -25.84 9.79
N ASN A 355 0.94 -25.58 8.52
CA ASN A 355 1.53 -26.34 7.42
C ASN A 355 1.98 -25.47 6.24
N LEU A 356 2.72 -26.08 5.30
CA LEU A 356 3.28 -25.40 4.13
C LEU A 356 2.20 -24.78 3.23
N GLN A 357 1.05 -25.44 3.07
CA GLN A 357 -0.05 -24.95 2.23
C GLN A 357 -0.66 -23.68 2.82
N GLU A 358 -0.88 -23.64 4.13
CA GLU A 358 -1.35 -22.45 4.83
C GLU A 358 -0.32 -21.32 4.78
N LYS A 359 0.98 -21.61 4.99
CA LYS A 359 2.05 -20.60 4.84
C LYS A 359 2.04 -19.98 3.44
N LYS A 360 1.86 -20.79 2.39
CA LYS A 360 1.75 -20.32 1.01
C LYS A 360 0.52 -19.43 0.80
N ARG A 361 -0.66 -19.90 1.23
CA ARG A 361 -1.92 -19.14 1.10
C ARG A 361 -1.82 -17.78 1.78
N VAL A 362 -1.30 -17.75 3.01
CA VAL A 362 -1.14 -16.51 3.79
C VAL A 362 -0.12 -15.56 3.15
N LEU A 363 0.96 -16.09 2.58
CA LEU A 363 1.94 -15.29 1.83
C LEU A 363 1.31 -14.63 0.59
N GLU A 364 0.56 -15.39 -0.21
CA GLU A 364 -0.14 -14.88 -1.39
C GLU A 364 -1.20 -13.83 -1.01
N GLU A 365 -2.01 -14.09 0.01
CA GLU A 365 -2.99 -13.11 0.53
C GLU A 365 -2.32 -11.84 1.04
N PHE A 366 -1.16 -11.96 1.69
CA PHE A 366 -0.44 -10.80 2.21
C PHE A 366 0.26 -10.00 1.10
N GLN A 367 0.66 -10.63 0.00
CA GLN A 367 1.16 -9.94 -1.20
C GLN A 367 0.11 -8.97 -1.74
N ASP A 368 -1.14 -9.40 -1.87
CA ASP A 368 -2.25 -8.55 -2.33
C ASP A 368 -2.52 -7.39 -1.34
N LYS A 369 -2.43 -7.65 -0.04
CA LYS A 369 -2.56 -6.61 1.00
C LYS A 369 -1.42 -5.59 0.95
N LEU A 370 -0.19 -6.04 0.73
CA LEU A 370 0.96 -5.15 0.56
C LEU A 370 0.83 -4.30 -0.71
N GLN A 371 0.32 -4.87 -1.80
CA GLN A 371 0.03 -4.11 -3.02
C GLN A 371 -1.04 -3.04 -2.76
N THR A 372 -2.09 -3.38 -2.00
CA THR A 372 -3.12 -2.40 -1.59
C THR A 372 -2.53 -1.22 -0.82
N LEU A 373 -1.54 -1.47 0.07
CA LEU A 373 -0.81 -0.41 0.76
C LEU A 373 -0.03 0.48 -0.21
N PHE A 374 0.68 -0.12 -1.19
CA PHE A 374 1.43 0.64 -2.19
C PHE A 374 0.54 1.49 -3.10
N ASP A 375 -0.60 0.95 -3.53
CA ASP A 375 -1.53 1.67 -4.41
C ASP A 375 -2.14 2.88 -3.70
N TRP A 376 -2.36 2.78 -2.38
CA TRP A 376 -2.88 3.85 -1.56
C TRP A 376 -1.93 5.05 -1.39
N GLN A 377 -0.64 4.92 -1.74
CA GLN A 377 0.29 6.06 -1.82
C GLN A 377 -0.29 7.23 -2.61
N ARG A 378 -1.03 6.94 -3.69
CA ARG A 378 -1.66 7.96 -4.54
C ARG A 378 -2.73 8.76 -3.80
N GLU A 379 -3.46 8.12 -2.89
CA GLU A 379 -4.47 8.79 -2.06
C GLU A 379 -3.81 9.70 -1.01
N LEU A 380 -2.71 9.24 -0.40
CA LEU A 380 -1.91 10.06 0.51
C LEU A 380 -1.34 11.30 -0.21
N ASP A 381 -0.79 11.13 -1.42
CA ASP A 381 -0.27 12.23 -2.22
C ASP A 381 -1.38 13.22 -2.62
N SER A 382 -2.56 12.72 -2.99
CA SER A 382 -3.75 13.52 -3.27
C SER A 382 -4.19 14.35 -2.07
N LEU A 383 -4.20 13.75 -0.87
CA LEU A 383 -4.52 14.44 0.38
C LEU A 383 -3.47 15.50 0.71
N ASN A 384 -2.18 15.22 0.49
CA ASN A 384 -1.08 16.18 0.68
C ASN A 384 -1.24 17.40 -0.25
N MET A 385 -1.63 17.20 -1.50
CA MET A 385 -1.90 18.30 -2.43
C MET A 385 -3.09 19.16 -1.98
N ARG A 386 -4.18 18.54 -1.51
CA ARG A 386 -5.34 19.27 -0.96
C ARG A 386 -4.96 20.08 0.28
N ALA A 387 -4.16 19.49 1.17
CA ALA A 387 -3.64 20.16 2.35
C ALA A 387 -2.76 21.37 1.98
N GLN A 388 -1.92 21.25 0.95
CA GLN A 388 -1.09 22.34 0.46
C GLN A 388 -1.93 23.51 -0.08
N VAL A 389 -2.92 23.21 -0.93
CA VAL A 389 -3.87 24.22 -1.43
C VAL A 389 -4.60 24.90 -0.28
N LEU A 390 -5.03 24.14 0.73
CA LEU A 390 -5.69 24.69 1.91
C LEU A 390 -4.76 25.55 2.77
N LEU A 391 -3.50 25.15 2.93
CA LEU A 391 -2.48 25.93 3.63
C LEU A 391 -2.21 27.27 2.94
N GLU A 392 -2.21 27.31 1.60
CA GLU A 392 -2.06 28.55 0.84
C GLU A 392 -3.22 29.52 1.05
N ILE A 393 -4.44 28.99 1.26
CA ILE A 393 -5.65 29.80 1.46
C ILE A 393 -5.80 30.25 2.91
N CYS A 394 -5.63 29.33 3.87
CA CYS A 394 -6.01 29.52 5.28
C CYS A 394 -4.83 29.64 6.25
N ALA A 395 -3.62 29.24 5.84
CA ALA A 395 -2.39 29.33 6.63
C ALA A 395 -2.45 28.71 8.04
N ASP A 396 -3.27 27.68 8.24
CA ASP A 396 -3.40 26.99 9.53
C ASP A 396 -2.35 25.87 9.67
N THR A 397 -1.43 26.03 10.63
CA THR A 397 -0.33 25.09 10.87
C THR A 397 -0.80 23.70 11.31
N ARG A 398 -2.02 23.57 11.85
CA ARG A 398 -2.60 22.26 12.21
C ARG A 398 -2.75 21.33 11.00
N ILE A 399 -2.95 21.87 9.81
CA ILE A 399 -3.06 21.10 8.56
C ILE A 399 -1.73 20.38 8.28
N SER A 400 -0.63 21.13 8.30
CA SER A 400 0.72 20.59 8.06
C SER A 400 1.09 19.52 9.09
N ASN A 401 0.75 19.74 10.37
CA ASN A 401 0.96 18.77 11.43
C ASN A 401 0.12 17.49 11.21
N GLY A 402 -1.16 17.64 10.85
CA GLY A 402 -2.07 16.51 10.60
C GLY A 402 -1.60 15.63 9.45
N VAL A 403 -1.19 16.23 8.34
CA VAL A 403 -0.60 15.55 7.18
C VAL A 403 0.70 14.82 7.55
N THR A 404 1.57 15.47 8.30
CA THR A 404 2.85 14.88 8.72
C THR A 404 2.63 13.66 9.60
N GLN A 405 1.68 13.73 10.54
CA GLN A 405 1.30 12.60 11.40
C GLN A 405 0.73 11.44 10.58
N LEU A 406 -0.18 11.72 9.64
CA LEU A 406 -0.78 10.71 8.77
C LEU A 406 0.26 10.02 7.89
N THR A 407 1.16 10.82 7.28
CA THR A 407 2.29 10.32 6.47
C THR A 407 3.22 9.45 7.30
N THR A 408 3.52 9.86 8.53
CA THR A 408 4.36 9.07 9.45
C THR A 408 3.68 7.74 9.80
N LYS A 409 2.39 7.76 10.13
CA LYS A 409 1.61 6.55 10.45
C LYS A 409 1.60 5.57 9.27
N TYR A 410 1.31 6.06 8.07
CA TYR A 410 1.36 5.25 6.85
C TYR A 410 2.75 4.64 6.61
N ASN A 411 3.83 5.42 6.73
CA ASN A 411 5.20 4.91 6.52
C ASN A 411 5.63 3.88 7.55
N VAL A 412 5.23 4.06 8.82
CA VAL A 412 5.46 3.06 9.88
C VAL A 412 4.71 1.78 9.56
N LEU A 413 3.43 1.86 9.19
CA LEU A 413 2.64 0.70 8.80
C LEU A 413 3.22 -0.02 7.58
N LEU A 414 3.65 0.73 6.56
CA LEU A 414 4.29 0.17 5.37
C LEU A 414 5.60 -0.55 5.72
N SER A 415 6.40 0.00 6.65
CA SER A 415 7.62 -0.64 7.14
C SER A 415 7.31 -1.96 7.87
N ILE A 416 6.32 -1.95 8.76
CA ILE A 416 5.85 -3.14 9.48
C ILE A 416 5.35 -4.20 8.48
N ALA A 417 4.54 -3.79 7.50
CA ALA A 417 4.03 -4.69 6.48
C ALA A 417 5.17 -5.31 5.65
N LYS A 418 6.16 -4.52 5.24
CA LYS A 418 7.35 -5.05 4.52
C LYS A 418 8.14 -6.07 5.36
N GLU A 419 8.28 -5.86 6.67
CA GLU A 419 8.96 -6.83 7.53
C GLU A 419 8.12 -8.11 7.71
N ILE A 420 6.79 -7.99 7.87
CA ILE A 420 5.89 -9.15 7.90
C ILE A 420 6.01 -9.95 6.60
N MET A 421 6.01 -9.27 5.45
CA MET A 421 6.19 -9.89 4.14
C MET A 421 7.50 -10.68 4.07
N ARG A 422 8.63 -10.04 4.42
CA ARG A 422 9.96 -10.67 4.42
C ARG A 422 9.99 -11.91 5.31
N ARG A 423 9.34 -11.84 6.48
CA ARG A 423 9.24 -12.95 7.43
C ARG A 423 8.37 -14.09 6.89
N LEU A 424 7.21 -13.79 6.29
CA LEU A 424 6.34 -14.79 5.67
C LEU A 424 7.07 -15.51 4.52
N GLU A 425 7.76 -14.77 3.66
CA GLU A 425 8.59 -15.33 2.58
C GLU A 425 9.68 -16.25 3.11
N LEU A 426 10.43 -15.80 4.13
CA LEU A 426 11.48 -16.59 4.76
C LEU A 426 10.91 -17.90 5.34
N HIS A 427 9.85 -17.81 6.14
CA HIS A 427 9.23 -18.98 6.78
C HIS A 427 8.65 -19.97 5.75
N TYR A 428 8.11 -19.46 4.63
CA TYR A 428 7.64 -20.29 3.54
C TYR A 428 8.81 -20.97 2.82
N GLN A 429 9.87 -20.23 2.48
CA GLN A 429 11.05 -20.77 1.79
C GLN A 429 11.76 -21.84 2.62
N GLU A 430 11.97 -21.61 3.92
CA GLU A 430 12.60 -22.58 4.82
C GLU A 430 11.75 -23.86 4.93
N HIS A 431 10.42 -23.74 5.07
CA HIS A 431 9.52 -24.90 5.11
C HIS A 431 9.46 -25.61 3.75
N GLN A 432 9.46 -24.88 2.63
CA GLN A 432 9.50 -25.47 1.30
C GLN A 432 10.79 -26.27 1.07
N GLN A 433 11.95 -25.73 1.50
CA GLN A 433 13.24 -26.42 1.44
C GLN A 433 13.24 -27.68 2.30
N HIS A 434 12.74 -27.59 3.54
CA HIS A 434 12.58 -28.77 4.40
C HIS A 434 11.69 -29.83 3.76
N ASN A 435 10.51 -29.46 3.26
CA ASN A 435 9.58 -30.41 2.65
C ASN A 435 10.16 -31.08 1.39
N THR A 436 10.93 -30.34 0.59
CA THR A 436 11.62 -30.89 -0.58
C THR A 436 12.70 -31.88 -0.16
N LEU A 437 13.55 -31.52 0.81
CA LEU A 437 14.59 -32.41 1.33
C LEU A 437 14.03 -33.63 2.05
N TYR A 438 12.89 -33.49 2.74
CA TYR A 438 12.18 -34.61 3.35
C TYR A 438 11.79 -35.63 2.28
N GLY A 439 11.15 -35.18 1.20
CA GLY A 439 10.82 -36.03 0.06
C GLY A 439 12.05 -36.68 -0.58
N GLU A 440 13.13 -35.93 -0.79
CA GLU A 440 14.38 -36.48 -1.33
C GLU A 440 15.01 -37.55 -0.42
N CYS A 441 14.92 -37.38 0.91
CA CYS A 441 15.40 -38.35 1.89
C CYS A 441 14.54 -39.61 1.89
N GLN A 442 13.21 -39.46 1.87
CA GLN A 442 12.28 -40.59 1.78
C GLN A 442 12.52 -41.39 0.50
N ASP A 443 12.55 -40.72 -0.65
CA ASP A 443 12.84 -41.37 -1.94
C ASP A 443 14.20 -42.08 -1.94
N TRP A 444 15.20 -41.50 -1.26
CA TRP A 444 16.50 -42.14 -1.11
C TRP A 444 16.42 -43.40 -0.24
N LEU A 445 15.72 -43.35 0.90
CA LEU A 445 15.50 -44.50 1.78
C LEU A 445 14.76 -45.62 1.06
N ASP A 446 13.67 -45.31 0.37
CA ASP A 446 12.86 -46.27 -0.36
C ASP A 446 13.70 -47.00 -1.44
N ARG A 447 14.47 -46.24 -2.23
CA ARG A 447 15.39 -46.83 -3.23
C ARG A 447 16.48 -47.69 -2.61
N MET A 448 17.01 -47.33 -1.44
CA MET A 448 18.04 -48.15 -0.78
C MET A 448 17.43 -49.40 -0.17
N ARG A 449 16.22 -49.33 0.39
CA ARG A 449 15.46 -50.49 0.88
C ARG A 449 15.12 -51.45 -0.26
N GLU A 450 14.68 -50.94 -1.41
CA GLU A 450 14.40 -51.75 -2.60
C GLU A 450 15.65 -52.55 -3.03
N LYS A 451 16.81 -51.88 -3.17
CA LYS A 451 18.09 -52.55 -3.49
C LYS A 451 18.55 -53.54 -2.42
N LEU A 452 18.25 -53.29 -1.16
CA LEU A 452 18.58 -54.20 -0.07
C LEU A 452 17.70 -55.46 -0.13
N ASN A 453 16.41 -55.31 -0.45
CA ASN A 453 15.47 -56.41 -0.61
C ASN A 453 15.86 -57.35 -1.77
N GLU A 454 16.47 -56.83 -2.85
CA GLU A 454 17.06 -57.66 -3.91
C GLU A 454 18.12 -58.65 -3.37
N CYS A 455 18.77 -58.29 -2.26
CA CYS A 455 19.80 -59.10 -1.60
C CYS A 455 19.24 -60.04 -0.53
N GLU A 456 17.93 -60.02 -0.24
CA GLU A 456 17.30 -60.86 0.77
C GLU A 456 17.36 -62.35 0.38
N SER A 457 17.07 -62.64 -0.89
CA SER A 457 17.12 -64.00 -1.44
C SER A 457 18.51 -64.64 -1.29
N VAL A 458 18.54 -65.89 -0.81
CA VAL A 458 19.79 -66.59 -0.55
C VAL A 458 20.44 -67.02 -1.87
N PRO A 459 21.65 -66.53 -2.19
CA PRO A 459 22.29 -66.86 -3.45
C PRO A 459 22.84 -68.29 -3.46
N HIS A 460 22.79 -68.98 -4.59
CA HIS A 460 23.23 -70.37 -4.69
C HIS A 460 24.68 -70.52 -5.14
N THR A 461 25.20 -69.52 -5.86
CA THR A 461 26.56 -69.53 -6.42
C THR A 461 27.45 -68.45 -5.80
N VAL A 462 28.77 -68.65 -5.88
CA VAL A 462 29.78 -67.66 -5.47
C VAL A 462 29.62 -66.35 -6.25
N ALA A 463 29.37 -66.43 -7.57
CA ALA A 463 29.21 -65.26 -8.43
C ALA A 463 27.96 -64.43 -8.07
N GLU A 464 26.83 -65.09 -7.80
CA GLU A 464 25.59 -64.42 -7.38
C GLU A 464 25.74 -63.78 -6.00
N THR A 465 26.37 -64.50 -5.06
CA THR A 465 26.68 -63.97 -3.71
C THR A 465 27.59 -62.75 -3.79
N GLN A 466 28.63 -62.80 -4.63
CA GLN A 466 29.54 -61.68 -4.84
C GLN A 466 28.84 -60.47 -5.49
N SER A 467 27.93 -60.71 -6.43
CA SER A 467 27.11 -59.68 -7.07
C SER A 467 26.23 -58.96 -6.04
N LYS A 468 25.45 -59.71 -5.26
CA LYS A 468 24.62 -59.17 -4.16
C LYS A 468 25.47 -58.44 -3.11
N LEU A 469 26.64 -58.98 -2.76
CA LEU A 469 27.57 -58.31 -1.83
C LEU A 469 28.10 -56.98 -2.41
N ASN A 470 28.29 -56.89 -3.73
CA ASN A 470 28.68 -55.64 -4.40
C ASN A 470 27.54 -54.62 -4.39
N ILE A 471 26.28 -55.04 -4.53
CA ILE A 471 25.11 -54.16 -4.36
C ILE A 471 25.11 -53.56 -2.95
N VAL A 472 25.22 -54.40 -1.91
CA VAL A 472 25.26 -53.95 -0.51
C VAL A 472 26.46 -53.02 -0.23
N LYS A 473 27.64 -53.30 -0.81
CA LYS A 473 28.79 -52.38 -0.75
C LYS A 473 28.48 -51.03 -1.41
N GLY A 474 27.77 -51.03 -2.54
CA GLY A 474 27.32 -49.82 -3.22
C GLY A 474 26.34 -49.00 -2.37
N ILE A 475 25.36 -49.66 -1.73
CA ILE A 475 24.44 -49.01 -0.77
C ILE A 475 25.23 -48.40 0.40
N ARG A 476 26.23 -49.12 0.93
CA ARG A 476 27.07 -48.62 2.02
C ARG A 476 27.90 -47.39 1.62
N GLN A 477 28.31 -47.28 0.35
CA GLN A 477 29.02 -46.10 -0.16
C GLN A 477 28.08 -44.89 -0.29
N SER A 478 26.82 -45.09 -0.66
CA SER A 478 25.83 -43.99 -0.74
C SER A 478 25.31 -43.56 0.62
N LEU A 479 25.57 -44.32 1.68
CA LEU A 479 25.09 -44.06 3.04
C LEU A 479 25.49 -42.68 3.59
N GLU A 480 26.71 -42.24 3.29
CA GLU A 480 27.21 -40.91 3.68
C GLU A 480 26.39 -39.79 3.03
N GLN A 481 25.95 -39.98 1.77
CA GLN A 481 25.07 -39.03 1.09
C GLN A 481 23.71 -38.95 1.80
N GLY A 482 23.12 -40.09 2.16
CA GLY A 482 21.88 -40.14 2.94
C GLY A 482 22.02 -39.46 4.30
N GLN A 483 23.14 -39.71 5.00
CA GLN A 483 23.43 -39.10 6.31
C GLN A 483 23.52 -37.57 6.22
N ASN A 484 24.21 -37.06 5.20
CA ASN A 484 24.36 -35.63 4.98
C ASN A 484 23.02 -34.96 4.68
N LYS A 485 22.15 -35.61 3.88
CA LYS A 485 20.78 -35.12 3.62
C LYS A 485 19.94 -35.09 4.91
N LEU A 486 19.97 -36.18 5.69
CA LEU A 486 19.23 -36.28 6.96
C LEU A 486 19.72 -35.24 7.98
N ARG A 487 21.05 -35.02 8.09
CA ARG A 487 21.62 -33.97 8.96
C ARG A 487 21.09 -32.60 8.58
N TYR A 488 21.12 -32.25 7.29
CA TYR A 488 20.65 -30.95 6.83
C TYR A 488 19.13 -30.79 7.01
N LEU A 489 18.36 -31.86 6.83
CA LEU A 489 16.93 -31.90 7.13
C LEU A 489 16.67 -31.59 8.62
N ILE A 490 17.42 -32.21 9.54
CA ILE A 490 17.30 -31.97 10.98
C ILE A 490 17.68 -30.51 11.32
N GLU A 491 18.73 -29.96 10.72
CA GLU A 491 19.11 -28.55 10.91
C GLU A 491 18.01 -27.57 10.45
N LEU A 492 17.33 -27.88 9.34
CA LEU A 492 16.18 -27.10 8.87
C LEU A 492 14.95 -27.29 9.76
N LYS A 493 14.70 -28.52 10.25
CA LYS A 493 13.63 -28.84 11.19
C LYS A 493 13.68 -27.92 12.43
N GLU A 494 14.86 -27.76 13.03
CA GLU A 494 15.06 -26.88 14.19
C GLU A 494 14.69 -25.41 13.91
N LYS A 495 14.88 -24.93 12.67
CA LYS A 495 14.49 -23.56 12.28
C LYS A 495 12.99 -23.44 12.05
N ILE A 496 12.39 -24.39 11.33
CA ILE A 496 10.98 -24.30 10.93
C ILE A 496 10.02 -24.57 12.09
N VAL A 497 10.41 -25.38 13.08
CA VAL A 497 9.62 -25.62 14.30
C VAL A 497 9.40 -24.32 15.08
N LEU A 498 10.40 -23.44 15.12
CA LEU A 498 10.30 -22.12 15.75
C LEU A 498 9.39 -21.14 14.99
N SER A 499 9.09 -21.42 13.71
CA SER A 499 8.30 -20.56 12.82
C SER A 499 6.98 -21.19 12.35
N THR A 500 6.54 -22.26 13.01
CA THR A 500 5.34 -23.04 12.66
C THR A 500 4.45 -23.16 13.89
N GLU A 501 3.12 -23.19 13.70
CA GLU A 501 2.17 -23.40 14.80
C GLU A 501 2.43 -24.74 15.51
N THR A 502 2.15 -24.81 16.81
CA THR A 502 2.52 -25.95 17.68
C THR A 502 2.05 -27.32 17.15
N SER A 503 0.86 -27.39 16.58
CA SER A 503 0.32 -28.63 15.98
C SER A 503 1.14 -29.09 14.77
N GLY A 504 1.50 -28.16 13.89
CA GLY A 504 2.33 -28.40 12.72
C GLY A 504 3.78 -28.73 13.07
N ALA A 505 4.34 -27.99 14.02
CA ALA A 505 5.67 -28.24 14.56
C ALA A 505 5.79 -29.67 15.13
N SER A 506 4.83 -30.11 15.94
CA SER A 506 4.79 -31.48 16.46
C SER A 506 4.74 -32.53 15.36
N LYS A 507 4.02 -32.25 14.26
CA LYS A 507 3.94 -33.17 13.12
C LYS A 507 5.26 -33.26 12.36
N ILE A 508 5.90 -32.12 12.10
CA ILE A 508 7.23 -32.04 11.50
C ILE A 508 8.27 -32.79 12.35
N GLU A 509 8.22 -32.65 13.67
CA GLU A 509 9.09 -33.37 14.59
C GLU A 509 8.87 -34.89 14.52
N GLU A 510 7.61 -35.33 14.58
CA GLU A 510 7.23 -36.75 14.46
C GLU A 510 7.72 -37.34 13.13
N ASP A 511 7.42 -36.69 12.00
CA ASP A 511 7.76 -37.17 10.67
C ASP A 511 9.29 -37.23 10.46
N THR A 512 10.02 -36.23 10.98
CA THR A 512 11.50 -36.19 10.89
C THR A 512 12.14 -37.26 11.78
N GLU A 513 11.59 -37.51 12.97
CA GLU A 513 12.10 -38.57 13.85
C GLU A 513 11.80 -39.96 13.25
N ASN A 514 10.61 -40.17 12.67
CA ASN A 514 10.28 -41.40 11.96
C ASN A 514 11.30 -41.68 10.84
N LEU A 515 11.58 -40.68 10.00
CA LEU A 515 12.57 -40.80 8.92
C LEU A 515 13.98 -41.12 9.44
N LYS A 516 14.37 -40.54 10.58
CA LYS A 516 15.65 -40.84 11.24
C LYS A 516 15.68 -42.30 11.75
N THR A 517 14.61 -42.79 12.37
CA THR A 517 14.52 -44.18 12.81
C THR A 517 14.55 -45.16 11.63
N GLU A 518 13.90 -44.82 10.51
CA GLU A 518 13.94 -45.63 9.29
C GLU A 518 15.35 -45.70 8.68
N TYR A 519 16.10 -44.59 8.72
CA TYR A 519 17.50 -44.55 8.30
C TYR A 519 18.38 -45.41 9.21
N GLU A 520 18.22 -45.31 10.53
CA GLU A 520 18.96 -46.12 11.52
C GLU A 520 18.66 -47.62 11.35
N SER A 521 17.38 -47.99 11.15
CA SER A 521 16.98 -49.36 10.82
C SER A 521 17.67 -49.85 9.54
N LEU A 522 17.65 -49.05 8.46
CA LEU A 522 18.32 -49.41 7.21
C LEU A 522 19.83 -49.66 7.43
N MET A 523 20.50 -48.88 8.27
CA MET A 523 21.93 -49.10 8.58
C MET A 523 22.19 -50.46 9.23
N VAL A 524 21.31 -50.88 10.14
CA VAL A 524 21.37 -52.19 10.79
C VAL A 524 21.15 -53.29 9.76
N ASP A 525 20.08 -53.19 8.97
CA ASP A 525 19.70 -54.18 7.96
C ASP A 525 20.80 -54.36 6.89
N ILE A 526 21.44 -53.27 6.45
CA ILE A 526 22.61 -53.29 5.54
C ILE A 526 23.77 -54.07 6.17
N THR A 527 24.05 -53.82 7.46
CA THR A 527 25.18 -54.44 8.16
C THR A 527 24.95 -55.93 8.35
N GLU A 528 23.74 -56.32 8.76
CA GLU A 528 23.32 -57.71 8.92
C GLU A 528 23.33 -58.46 7.59
N THR A 529 22.75 -57.88 6.53
CA THR A 529 22.74 -58.47 5.19
C THR A 529 24.16 -58.65 4.64
N ARG A 530 25.03 -57.64 4.82
CA ARG A 530 26.44 -57.76 4.44
C ARG A 530 27.14 -58.89 5.19
N GLN A 531 26.91 -59.02 6.50
CA GLN A 531 27.52 -60.07 7.31
C GLN A 531 27.02 -61.45 6.89
N ARG A 532 25.70 -61.61 6.70
CA ARG A 532 25.07 -62.83 6.19
C ARG A 532 25.67 -63.26 4.85
N LEU A 533 25.72 -62.35 3.87
CA LEU A 533 26.30 -62.63 2.55
C LEU A 533 27.81 -62.93 2.62
N THR A 534 28.56 -62.25 3.49
CA THR A 534 30.01 -62.50 3.67
C THR A 534 30.26 -63.89 4.27
N ASN A 535 29.45 -64.28 5.27
CA ASN A 535 29.53 -65.60 5.87
C ASN A 535 29.15 -66.69 4.87
N HIS A 536 28.08 -66.49 4.10
CA HIS A 536 27.63 -67.41 3.05
C HIS A 536 28.67 -67.57 1.94
N LEU A 537 29.30 -66.47 1.51
CA LEU A 537 30.38 -66.49 0.53
C LEU A 537 31.57 -67.33 1.03
N ALA A 538 31.99 -67.13 2.28
CA ALA A 538 33.09 -67.90 2.88
C ALA A 538 32.77 -69.41 2.95
N GLN A 539 31.50 -69.77 3.21
CA GLN A 539 31.06 -71.16 3.21
C GLN A 539 31.09 -71.77 1.79
N LEU A 540 30.58 -71.07 0.79
CA LEU A 540 30.63 -71.51 -0.61
C LEU A 540 32.07 -71.65 -1.12
N GLU A 541 32.96 -70.70 -0.80
CA GLU A 541 34.38 -70.77 -1.17
C GLU A 541 35.11 -71.94 -0.50
N ASP A 542 34.78 -72.25 0.75
CA ASP A 542 35.36 -73.38 1.48
C ASP A 542 34.91 -74.72 0.89
N ILE A 543 33.61 -74.89 0.61
CA ILE A 543 33.09 -76.09 -0.08
C ILE A 543 33.69 -76.21 -1.49
N GLY A 544 33.82 -75.10 -2.21
CA GLY A 544 34.47 -75.06 -3.53
C GLY A 544 35.94 -75.49 -3.48
N LYS A 545 36.70 -75.10 -2.43
CA LYS A 545 38.09 -75.56 -2.21
C LYS A 545 38.15 -77.07 -1.94
N LEU A 546 37.31 -77.56 -1.03
CA LEU A 546 37.25 -79.00 -0.71
C LEU A 546 36.87 -79.82 -1.95
N SER A 547 35.93 -79.33 -2.76
CA SER A 547 35.49 -79.99 -3.99
C SER A 547 36.58 -80.01 -5.06
N ARG A 548 37.35 -78.92 -5.20
CA ARG A 548 38.50 -78.89 -6.12
C ARG A 548 39.61 -79.86 -5.69
N MET A 549 39.92 -79.91 -4.39
CA MET A 549 40.88 -80.90 -3.85
C MET A 549 40.43 -82.34 -4.14
N LEU A 550 39.13 -82.62 -4.00
CA LEU A 550 38.56 -83.93 -4.31
C LEU A 550 38.64 -84.24 -5.81
N ALA A 551 38.34 -83.27 -6.67
CA ALA A 551 38.45 -83.41 -8.13
C ALA A 551 39.88 -83.68 -8.61
N GLU A 552 40.85 -82.92 -8.10
CA GLU A 552 42.27 -83.11 -8.42
C GLU A 552 42.74 -84.52 -8.02
N TRP A 553 42.30 -85.02 -6.86
CA TRP A 553 42.61 -86.39 -6.43
C TRP A 553 41.90 -87.45 -7.27
N ILE A 554 40.62 -87.27 -7.63
CA ILE A 554 39.90 -88.18 -8.54
C ILE A 554 40.63 -88.29 -9.87
N GLU A 555 41.06 -87.15 -10.45
CA GLU A 555 41.81 -87.11 -11.71
C GLU A 555 43.17 -87.81 -11.57
N GLU A 556 43.90 -87.56 -10.47
CA GLU A 556 45.17 -88.23 -10.17
C GLU A 556 45.01 -89.76 -10.06
N VAL A 557 43.98 -90.23 -9.35
CA VAL A 557 43.70 -91.67 -9.18
C VAL A 557 43.23 -92.30 -10.48
N GLN A 558 42.37 -91.62 -11.25
CA GLN A 558 41.93 -92.11 -12.56
C GLN A 558 43.12 -92.26 -13.51
N SER A 559 44.04 -91.28 -13.53
CA SER A 559 45.28 -91.38 -14.32
C SER A 559 46.18 -92.55 -13.89
N LYS A 560 46.30 -92.80 -12.57
CA LYS A 560 47.03 -93.98 -12.04
C LYS A 560 46.35 -95.31 -12.38
N LEU A 561 45.02 -95.35 -12.44
CA LEU A 561 44.28 -96.53 -12.88
C LEU A 561 44.51 -96.80 -14.37
N ASP A 562 44.37 -95.77 -15.22
CA ASP A 562 44.58 -95.87 -16.66
C ASP A 562 46.01 -96.32 -17.00
N ALA A 563 47.02 -95.80 -16.28
CA ALA A 563 48.42 -96.20 -16.46
C ALA A 563 48.70 -97.67 -16.10
N GLY A 564 47.86 -98.28 -15.26
CA GLY A 564 48.00 -99.67 -14.81
C GLY A 564 47.30 -100.71 -15.69
N GLU A 565 46.60 -100.30 -16.76
CA GLU A 565 45.92 -101.22 -17.70
C GLU A 565 46.88 -102.15 -18.48
N THR A 566 48.20 -101.94 -18.38
CA THR A 566 49.18 -102.84 -19.00
C THR A 566 49.21 -104.19 -18.27
N MET A 567 48.91 -105.28 -19.00
CA MET A 567 48.93 -106.64 -18.45
C MET A 567 50.32 -106.98 -17.91
N GLN A 568 50.44 -107.07 -16.59
CA GLN A 568 51.67 -107.48 -15.92
C GLN A 568 51.89 -108.97 -16.15
N ASN A 569 53.05 -109.35 -16.68
CA ASN A 569 53.34 -110.72 -17.08
C ASN A 569 53.93 -111.53 -15.91
N GLU A 570 54.77 -110.90 -15.06
CA GLU A 570 55.42 -111.56 -13.93
C GLU A 570 54.64 -111.42 -12.61
N LEU A 571 54.82 -112.39 -11.70
CA LEU A 571 54.23 -112.35 -10.36
C LEU A 571 54.75 -111.15 -9.53
N ALA A 572 56.02 -110.79 -9.68
CA ALA A 572 56.63 -109.66 -8.98
C ALA A 572 55.94 -108.34 -9.37
N ASP A 573 55.70 -108.14 -10.66
CA ASP A 573 55.06 -106.92 -11.17
C ASP A 573 53.59 -106.82 -10.75
N LYS A 574 52.84 -107.95 -10.78
CA LYS A 574 51.46 -108.02 -10.26
C LYS A 574 51.39 -107.65 -8.77
N ARG A 575 52.36 -108.10 -7.96
CA ARG A 575 52.45 -107.73 -6.53
C ARG A 575 52.76 -106.25 -6.32
N VAL A 576 53.67 -105.69 -7.12
CA VAL A 576 54.01 -104.25 -7.05
C VAL A 576 52.80 -103.40 -7.42
N LEU A 577 52.07 -103.76 -8.48
CA LEU A 577 50.86 -103.04 -8.89
C LEU A 577 49.72 -103.17 -7.86
N LEU A 578 49.55 -104.36 -7.28
CA LEU A 578 48.59 -104.58 -6.19
C LEU A 578 48.92 -103.73 -4.95
N GLU A 579 50.19 -103.64 -4.53
CA GLU A 579 50.56 -102.80 -3.38
C GLU A 579 50.42 -101.31 -3.70
N LYS A 580 50.64 -100.88 -4.95
CA LYS A 580 50.33 -99.51 -5.41
C LYS A 580 48.84 -99.19 -5.28
N TYR A 581 47.94 -100.07 -5.74
CA TYR A 581 46.50 -99.83 -5.58
C TYR A 581 46.03 -99.95 -4.13
N ARG A 582 46.62 -100.83 -3.32
CA ARG A 582 46.39 -100.86 -1.86
C ARG A 582 46.83 -99.56 -1.18
N ALA A 583 47.92 -98.94 -1.62
CA ALA A 583 48.33 -97.64 -1.13
C ALA A 583 47.30 -96.55 -1.47
N ILE A 584 46.81 -96.51 -2.71
CA ILE A 584 45.71 -95.61 -3.12
C ILE A 584 44.44 -95.89 -2.31
N HIS A 585 44.10 -97.15 -2.03
CA HIS A 585 42.96 -97.52 -1.18
C HIS A 585 43.14 -97.09 0.29
N ARG A 586 44.37 -96.92 0.80
CA ARG A 586 44.57 -96.30 2.12
C ARG A 586 44.31 -94.79 2.06
N GLU A 587 44.69 -94.15 0.95
CA GLU A 587 44.44 -92.72 0.73
C GLU A 587 42.94 -92.39 0.61
N THR A 588 42.10 -93.31 0.11
CA THR A 588 40.64 -93.08 0.02
C THR A 588 40.03 -92.70 1.36
N GLY A 589 40.54 -93.21 2.49
CA GLY A 589 40.09 -92.85 3.83
C GLY A 589 40.26 -91.37 4.16
N ASN A 590 41.39 -90.76 3.76
CA ASN A 590 41.64 -89.34 3.98
C ASN A 590 40.69 -88.46 3.13
N TYR A 591 40.43 -88.86 1.89
CA TYR A 591 39.50 -88.16 1.01
C TYR A 591 38.03 -88.45 1.35
N ASN A 592 37.73 -89.55 2.04
CA ASN A 592 36.42 -89.81 2.63
C ASN A 592 36.10 -88.78 3.72
N GLU A 593 37.07 -88.41 4.56
CA GLU A 593 36.87 -87.31 5.52
C GLU A 593 36.58 -85.97 4.82
N VAL A 594 37.17 -85.73 3.65
CA VAL A 594 36.88 -84.53 2.83
C VAL A 594 35.44 -84.61 2.29
N VAL A 595 35.01 -85.76 1.79
CA VAL A 595 33.63 -86.02 1.34
C VAL A 595 32.62 -85.82 2.47
N GLU A 596 32.87 -86.36 3.66
CA GLU A 596 31.98 -86.17 4.82
C GLU A 596 31.93 -84.72 5.27
N LYS A 597 33.06 -83.99 5.21
CA LYS A 597 33.07 -82.53 5.46
C LYS A 597 32.25 -81.76 4.42
N ILE A 598 32.33 -82.13 3.14
CA ILE A 598 31.53 -81.55 2.06
C ILE A 598 30.04 -81.83 2.31
N LYS A 599 29.67 -83.10 2.60
CA LYS A 599 28.29 -83.52 2.90
C LYS A 599 27.73 -82.80 4.13
N SER A 600 28.48 -82.76 5.24
CA SER A 600 28.08 -82.04 6.46
C SER A 600 27.84 -80.56 6.20
N LYS A 601 28.75 -79.89 5.49
CA LYS A 601 28.62 -78.46 5.16
C LYS A 601 27.45 -78.17 4.22
N MET A 602 27.02 -79.14 3.41
CA MET A 602 25.81 -79.05 2.58
C MET A 602 24.54 -79.28 3.39
N THR A 603 24.52 -80.27 4.28
CA THR A 603 23.35 -80.55 5.13
C THR A 603 23.10 -79.45 6.14
N ASP A 604 24.16 -78.83 6.66
CA ASP A 604 24.07 -77.74 7.63
C ASP A 604 23.55 -76.43 6.99
N ASN A 605 23.49 -76.36 5.65
CA ASN A 605 23.11 -75.17 4.89
C ASN A 605 22.19 -75.51 3.71
N ALA A 606 20.88 -75.39 3.93
CA ALA A 606 19.83 -75.76 2.97
C ALA A 606 19.82 -75.00 1.62
N ASN A 607 20.66 -73.97 1.44
CA ASN A 607 20.63 -73.07 0.28
C ASN A 607 21.86 -73.17 -0.64
N ILE A 608 22.68 -74.20 -0.49
CA ILE A 608 23.79 -74.48 -1.39
C ILE A 608 23.26 -75.26 -2.61
N ASP A 609 23.75 -74.96 -3.81
CA ASP A 609 23.42 -75.73 -5.02
C ASP A 609 23.96 -77.16 -4.89
N VAL A 610 23.07 -78.10 -4.58
CA VAL A 610 23.41 -79.50 -4.33
C VAL A 610 23.85 -80.20 -5.62
N ASP A 611 23.37 -79.75 -6.79
CA ASP A 611 23.58 -80.47 -8.05
C ASP A 611 25.05 -80.42 -8.50
N GLU A 612 25.70 -79.25 -8.43
CA GLU A 612 27.10 -79.09 -8.85
C GLU A 612 28.04 -80.00 -8.03
N PHE A 613 27.81 -80.08 -6.72
CA PHE A 613 28.65 -80.88 -5.84
C PHE A 613 28.22 -82.36 -5.75
N SER A 614 26.97 -82.69 -6.03
CA SER A 614 26.50 -84.09 -6.07
C SER A 614 27.28 -84.91 -7.09
N LYS A 615 27.65 -84.28 -8.22
CA LYS A 615 28.45 -84.91 -9.27
C LYS A 615 29.83 -85.31 -8.74
N ILE A 616 30.52 -84.40 -8.04
CA ILE A 616 31.88 -84.71 -7.54
C ILE A 616 31.87 -85.80 -6.47
N LEU A 617 30.80 -85.87 -5.67
CA LEU A 617 30.57 -86.93 -4.68
C LEU A 617 30.31 -88.27 -5.37
N THR A 618 29.53 -88.28 -6.45
CA THR A 618 29.25 -89.48 -7.25
C THR A 618 30.51 -89.97 -7.96
N ASP A 619 31.31 -89.07 -8.51
CA ASP A 619 32.59 -89.38 -9.17
C ASP A 619 33.59 -89.98 -8.16
N TYR A 620 33.62 -89.48 -6.92
CA TYR A 620 34.39 -90.08 -5.83
C TYR A 620 33.94 -91.51 -5.51
N GLU A 621 32.64 -91.73 -5.34
CA GLU A 621 32.11 -93.07 -5.05
C GLU A 621 32.43 -94.05 -6.20
N ALA A 622 32.34 -93.59 -7.44
CA ALA A 622 32.70 -94.37 -8.62
C ALA A 622 34.21 -94.71 -8.68
N ILE A 623 35.10 -93.77 -8.37
CA ILE A 623 36.55 -94.04 -8.39
C ILE A 623 36.96 -95.00 -7.27
N VAL A 624 36.37 -94.87 -6.07
CA VAL A 624 36.61 -95.79 -4.95
C VAL A 624 36.16 -97.21 -5.31
N ALA A 625 34.97 -97.35 -5.92
CA ALA A 625 34.48 -98.65 -6.37
C ALA A 625 35.39 -99.27 -7.43
N LYS A 626 35.90 -98.48 -8.39
CA LYS A 626 36.86 -98.95 -9.40
C LYS A 626 38.18 -99.41 -8.77
N VAL A 627 38.76 -98.65 -7.84
CA VAL A 627 40.00 -99.04 -7.14
C VAL A 627 39.80 -100.36 -6.38
N ALA A 628 38.67 -100.53 -5.69
CA ALA A 628 38.36 -101.77 -4.98
C ALA A 628 38.23 -102.97 -5.92
N ALA A 629 37.51 -102.81 -7.06
CA ALA A 629 37.36 -103.86 -8.06
C ALA A 629 38.71 -104.28 -8.68
N GLU A 630 39.60 -103.31 -8.91
CA GLU A 630 40.91 -103.58 -9.50
C GLU A 630 41.88 -104.26 -8.52
N ILE A 631 41.78 -103.92 -7.22
CA ILE A 631 42.46 -104.66 -6.14
C ILE A 631 41.96 -106.11 -6.13
N GLU A 632 40.66 -106.35 -6.11
CA GLU A 632 40.09 -107.71 -6.10
C GLU A 632 40.52 -108.51 -7.34
N ARG A 633 40.52 -107.87 -8.52
CA ARG A 633 41.00 -108.47 -9.77
C ARG A 633 42.48 -108.87 -9.66
N LEU A 634 43.34 -107.99 -9.17
CA LEU A 634 44.77 -108.27 -9.01
C LEU A 634 45.07 -109.28 -7.90
N GLU A 635 44.34 -109.26 -6.79
CA GLU A 635 44.46 -110.24 -5.71
C GLU A 635 44.14 -111.65 -6.22
N ASN A 636 43.07 -111.79 -7.00
CA ASN A 636 42.74 -113.05 -7.65
C ASN A 636 43.83 -113.50 -8.64
N GLN A 637 44.39 -112.57 -9.43
CA GLN A 637 45.49 -112.89 -10.36
C GLN A 637 46.79 -113.29 -9.65
N VAL A 638 47.15 -112.63 -8.54
CA VAL A 638 48.33 -112.95 -7.73
C VAL A 638 48.14 -114.31 -7.05
N ASN A 639 47.00 -114.56 -6.42
CA ASN A 639 46.69 -115.82 -5.73
C ASN A 639 46.69 -117.02 -6.70
N ASN A 640 46.09 -116.87 -7.89
CA ASN A 640 46.12 -117.92 -8.92
C ASN A 640 47.55 -118.22 -9.41
N HIS A 641 48.39 -117.19 -9.55
CA HIS A 641 49.80 -117.35 -9.95
C HIS A 641 50.62 -118.01 -8.83
N GLU A 642 50.39 -117.65 -7.56
CA GLU A 642 51.03 -118.28 -6.40
C GLU A 642 50.68 -119.76 -6.28
N ARG A 643 49.40 -120.13 -6.45
CA ARG A 643 48.96 -121.54 -6.43
C ARG A 643 49.62 -122.37 -7.52
N PHE A 644 49.74 -121.83 -8.74
CA PHE A 644 50.46 -122.50 -9.82
C PHE A 644 51.94 -122.72 -9.47
N LYS A 645 52.63 -121.70 -8.97
CA LYS A 645 54.04 -121.81 -8.54
C LYS A 645 54.22 -122.81 -7.40
N GLN A 646 53.28 -122.87 -6.46
CA GLN A 646 53.30 -123.84 -5.37
C GLN A 646 53.13 -125.28 -5.90
N SER A 647 52.14 -125.53 -6.76
CA SER A 647 51.89 -126.86 -7.34
C SER A 647 53.06 -127.32 -8.23
N LEU A 648 53.71 -126.40 -8.95
CA LEU A 648 54.95 -126.66 -9.68
C LEU A 648 56.09 -127.08 -8.73
N GLY A 649 56.22 -126.41 -7.58
CA GLY A 649 57.19 -126.76 -6.54
C GLY A 649 56.96 -128.15 -5.96
N GLU A 650 55.72 -128.49 -5.61
CA GLU A 650 55.34 -129.81 -5.06
C GLU A 650 55.65 -130.96 -6.05
N LEU A 651 55.39 -130.75 -7.34
CA LEU A 651 55.72 -131.71 -8.39
C LEU A 651 57.23 -131.94 -8.50
N TYR A 652 58.04 -130.87 -8.50
CA TYR A 652 59.49 -130.98 -8.58
C TYR A 652 60.11 -131.62 -7.34
N GLU A 653 59.57 -131.35 -6.14
CA GLU A 653 59.99 -132.03 -4.91
C GLU A 653 59.71 -133.54 -4.98
N TRP A 654 58.51 -133.91 -5.45
CA TRP A 654 58.14 -135.31 -5.66
C TRP A 654 59.07 -135.99 -6.68
N MET A 655 59.30 -135.36 -7.84
CA MET A 655 60.21 -135.88 -8.87
C MET A 655 61.63 -136.10 -8.34
N LYS A 656 62.13 -135.14 -7.55
CA LYS A 656 63.46 -135.22 -6.95
C LYS A 656 63.57 -136.39 -5.98
N ALA A 657 62.58 -136.60 -5.11
CA ALA A 657 62.54 -137.72 -4.17
C ALA A 657 62.47 -139.07 -4.90
N THR A 658 61.62 -139.17 -5.93
CA THR A 658 61.47 -140.36 -6.77
C THR A 658 62.77 -140.67 -7.53
N ARG A 659 63.44 -139.67 -8.12
CA ARG A 659 64.73 -139.84 -8.83
C ARG A 659 65.81 -140.38 -7.90
N GLN A 660 65.87 -139.86 -6.68
CA GLN A 660 66.85 -140.29 -5.69
C GLN A 660 66.62 -141.74 -5.23
N THR A 661 65.35 -142.15 -5.11
CA THR A 661 64.97 -143.51 -4.73
C THR A 661 65.24 -144.52 -5.86
N ILE A 662 65.03 -144.13 -7.12
CA ILE A 662 65.39 -144.92 -8.30
C ILE A 662 66.90 -145.16 -8.29
N GLN A 663 67.73 -144.11 -8.20
CA GLN A 663 69.19 -144.24 -8.20
C GLN A 663 69.73 -145.17 -7.11
N GLN A 664 69.16 -145.13 -5.90
CA GLN A 664 69.57 -146.03 -4.81
C GLN A 664 69.21 -147.50 -5.08
N SER A 665 68.19 -147.73 -5.91
CA SER A 665 67.68 -149.06 -6.24
C SER A 665 68.36 -149.68 -7.47
N SER A 666 69.17 -148.93 -8.24
CA SER A 666 69.73 -149.33 -9.54
C SER A 666 71.14 -149.97 -9.52
N ASP A 667 71.67 -150.44 -8.39
CA ASP A 667 73.00 -151.06 -8.35
C ASP A 667 72.95 -152.61 -8.44
N PHE A 668 73.95 -153.17 -9.13
CA PHE A 668 74.00 -154.53 -9.65
C PHE A 668 74.78 -155.51 -8.76
N HIS A 669 75.28 -155.05 -7.61
CA HIS A 669 76.00 -155.90 -6.65
C HIS A 669 75.06 -156.66 -5.71
N GLY A 670 75.43 -157.90 -5.38
CA GLY A 670 74.72 -158.76 -4.42
C GLY A 670 74.55 -160.19 -4.91
N ASP A 671 73.96 -161.03 -4.08
CA ASP A 671 73.43 -162.33 -4.51
C ASP A 671 72.09 -162.15 -5.26
N LYS A 672 71.56 -163.24 -5.82
CA LYS A 672 70.32 -163.23 -6.61
C LYS A 672 69.12 -162.66 -5.83
N GLU A 673 68.99 -162.91 -4.52
CA GLU A 673 67.89 -162.38 -3.71
C GLU A 673 67.95 -160.85 -3.58
N HIS A 674 69.14 -160.26 -3.45
CA HIS A 674 69.29 -158.80 -3.41
C HIS A 674 68.84 -158.13 -4.72
N ILE A 675 69.14 -158.71 -5.89
CA ILE A 675 68.68 -158.18 -7.18
C ILE A 675 67.16 -158.28 -7.31
N VAL A 676 66.54 -159.39 -6.86
CA VAL A 676 65.07 -159.53 -6.85
C VAL A 676 64.41 -158.49 -5.94
N GLY A 677 64.92 -158.28 -4.73
CA GLY A 677 64.38 -157.27 -3.81
C GLY A 677 64.50 -155.82 -4.33
N ARG A 678 65.52 -155.52 -5.14
CA ARG A 678 65.67 -154.22 -5.82
C ARG A 678 64.69 -154.06 -6.98
N ILE A 679 64.45 -155.12 -7.74
CA ILE A 679 63.41 -155.13 -8.80
C ILE A 679 62.02 -154.91 -8.17
N GLU A 680 61.71 -155.53 -7.03
CA GLU A 680 60.46 -155.26 -6.31
C GLU A 680 60.34 -153.81 -5.83
N LYS A 681 61.42 -153.20 -5.33
CA LYS A 681 61.42 -151.77 -4.99
C LYS A 681 61.19 -150.86 -6.20
N LEU A 682 61.82 -151.14 -7.34
CA LEU A 682 61.58 -150.39 -8.58
C LEU A 682 60.15 -150.56 -9.10
N LYS A 683 59.55 -151.75 -8.97
CA LYS A 683 58.12 -151.97 -9.24
C LYS A 683 57.21 -151.19 -8.28
N GLY A 684 57.61 -151.07 -7.01
CA GLY A 684 56.93 -150.21 -6.03
C GLY A 684 56.98 -148.73 -6.40
N ILE A 685 58.10 -148.26 -6.96
CA ILE A 685 58.24 -146.89 -7.47
C ILE A 685 57.36 -146.69 -8.70
N GLU A 686 57.34 -147.63 -9.66
CA GLU A 686 56.45 -147.60 -10.83
C GLU A 686 54.96 -147.48 -10.42
N LEU A 687 54.55 -148.10 -9.31
CA LEU A 687 53.21 -147.90 -8.75
C LEU A 687 52.98 -146.47 -8.22
N SER A 688 53.99 -145.85 -7.59
CA SER A 688 53.87 -144.46 -7.10
C SER A 688 53.83 -143.39 -8.19
N PHE A 689 54.17 -143.72 -9.45
CA PHE A 689 54.02 -142.77 -10.57
C PHE A 689 52.56 -142.37 -10.80
N ALA A 690 51.57 -143.14 -10.31
CA ALA A 690 50.18 -142.73 -10.32
C ALA A 690 49.94 -141.47 -9.45
N ASP A 691 50.55 -141.40 -8.27
CA ASP A 691 50.42 -140.25 -7.36
C ASP A 691 51.12 -139.01 -7.92
N GLY A 692 52.32 -139.17 -8.50
CA GLY A 692 53.01 -138.08 -9.17
C GLY A 692 52.29 -137.58 -10.44
N ARG A 693 51.55 -138.45 -11.13
CA ARG A 693 50.76 -138.07 -12.31
C ARG A 693 49.61 -137.14 -11.93
N VAL A 694 48.98 -137.38 -10.78
CA VAL A 694 47.97 -136.46 -10.22
C VAL A 694 48.57 -135.08 -9.94
N LEU A 695 49.79 -135.03 -9.40
CA LEU A 695 50.50 -133.75 -9.18
C LEU A 695 50.82 -133.02 -10.50
N LEU A 696 51.23 -133.76 -11.54
CA LEU A 696 51.51 -133.21 -12.87
C LEU A 696 50.25 -132.68 -13.57
N GLU A 697 49.14 -133.40 -13.46
CA GLU A 697 47.84 -133.01 -14.02
C GLU A 697 47.29 -131.77 -13.31
N ASN A 698 47.33 -131.74 -11.97
CA ASN A 698 46.91 -130.59 -11.17
C ASN A 698 47.74 -129.33 -11.50
N MET A 699 49.07 -129.46 -11.58
CA MET A 699 49.96 -128.35 -11.97
C MET A 699 49.63 -127.85 -13.38
N THR A 700 49.40 -128.77 -14.33
CA THR A 700 49.07 -128.42 -15.71
C THR A 700 47.71 -127.71 -15.81
N GLU A 701 46.70 -128.16 -15.06
CA GLU A 701 45.37 -127.54 -15.05
C GLU A 701 45.41 -126.12 -14.44
N MET A 702 46.12 -125.96 -13.31
CA MET A 702 46.33 -124.64 -12.70
C MET A 702 47.11 -123.70 -13.62
N GLY A 703 48.15 -124.22 -14.30
CA GLY A 703 48.94 -123.44 -15.25
C GLY A 703 48.16 -123.03 -16.50
N ASN A 704 47.33 -123.92 -17.05
CA ASN A 704 46.45 -123.59 -18.19
C ASN A 704 45.38 -122.56 -17.80
N SER A 705 44.80 -122.68 -16.60
CA SER A 705 43.84 -121.72 -16.07
C SER A 705 44.47 -120.35 -15.85
N LEU A 706 45.72 -120.31 -15.35
CA LEU A 706 46.50 -119.08 -15.19
C LEU A 706 46.91 -118.46 -16.52
N ALA A 707 47.28 -119.28 -17.51
CA ALA A 707 47.59 -118.82 -18.86
C ALA A 707 46.36 -118.16 -19.51
N ALA A 708 45.17 -118.73 -19.37
CA ALA A 708 43.93 -118.16 -19.93
C ALA A 708 43.65 -116.72 -19.45
N ILE A 709 44.17 -116.34 -18.27
CA ILE A 709 43.98 -115.02 -17.64
C ILE A 709 45.25 -114.16 -17.61
N SER A 710 46.33 -114.58 -18.29
CA SER A 710 47.61 -113.86 -18.36
C SER A 710 47.87 -113.28 -19.76
N GLY A 711 48.69 -112.23 -19.84
CA GLY A 711 49.12 -111.62 -21.12
C GLY A 711 49.92 -112.58 -22.00
N GLN A 712 50.11 -112.25 -23.28
CA GLN A 712 50.74 -113.15 -24.26
C GLN A 712 52.13 -113.66 -23.84
N GLU A 713 52.94 -112.80 -23.24
CA GLU A 713 54.28 -113.15 -22.77
C GLU A 713 54.22 -114.02 -21.51
N GLY A 714 53.37 -113.66 -20.54
CA GLY A 714 53.11 -114.51 -19.36
C GLY A 714 52.54 -115.89 -19.70
N GLN A 715 51.68 -115.97 -20.73
CA GLN A 715 51.20 -117.24 -21.27
C GLN A 715 52.33 -118.10 -21.84
N ALA A 716 53.28 -117.48 -22.54
CA ALA A 716 54.43 -118.18 -23.09
C ALA A 716 55.31 -118.75 -21.96
N THR A 717 55.58 -117.95 -20.92
CA THR A 717 56.36 -118.39 -19.76
C THR A 717 55.69 -119.55 -19.01
N ILE A 718 54.39 -119.44 -18.71
CA ILE A 718 53.65 -120.50 -18.01
C ILE A 718 53.61 -121.79 -18.84
N LYS A 719 53.36 -121.69 -20.15
CA LYS A 719 53.40 -122.87 -21.04
C LYS A 719 54.79 -123.50 -21.09
N GLN A 720 55.84 -122.70 -21.12
CA GLN A 720 57.22 -123.20 -21.09
C GLN A 720 57.51 -123.96 -19.78
N GLU A 721 57.06 -123.45 -18.63
CA GLU A 721 57.24 -124.14 -17.34
C GLU A 721 56.47 -125.45 -17.26
N ILE A 722 55.24 -125.52 -17.78
CA ILE A 722 54.46 -126.76 -17.89
C ILE A 722 55.17 -127.77 -18.80
N LEU A 723 55.69 -127.31 -19.95
CA LEU A 723 56.42 -128.17 -20.89
C LEU A 723 57.72 -128.70 -20.28
N GLN A 724 58.47 -127.86 -19.57
CA GLN A 724 59.70 -128.28 -18.90
C GLN A 724 59.41 -129.33 -17.83
N ALA A 725 58.41 -129.10 -16.97
CA ALA A 725 58.02 -130.06 -15.95
C ALA A 725 57.54 -131.39 -16.56
N ARG A 726 56.84 -131.38 -17.70
CA ARG A 726 56.49 -132.61 -18.44
C ARG A 726 57.72 -133.32 -19.01
N ALA A 727 58.68 -132.60 -19.58
CA ALA A 727 59.90 -133.20 -20.08
C ALA A 727 60.71 -133.86 -18.94
N ASP A 728 60.82 -133.21 -17.79
CA ASP A 728 61.51 -133.73 -16.61
C ASP A 728 60.77 -134.93 -15.99
N TRP A 729 59.44 -134.97 -16.10
CA TRP A 729 58.60 -136.14 -15.75
C TRP A 729 58.91 -137.35 -16.63
N ASP A 730 58.91 -137.16 -17.95
CA ASP A 730 59.11 -138.24 -18.92
C ASP A 730 60.51 -138.86 -18.78
N GLU A 731 61.54 -138.04 -18.56
CA GLU A 731 62.91 -138.51 -18.31
C GLU A 731 63.00 -139.36 -17.02
N LEU A 732 62.27 -138.96 -15.97
CA LEU A 732 62.23 -139.69 -14.71
C LEU A 732 61.53 -141.06 -14.86
N GLU A 733 60.44 -141.11 -15.62
CA GLU A 733 59.72 -142.34 -15.94
C GLU A 733 60.59 -143.31 -16.75
N GLU A 734 61.36 -142.78 -17.71
CA GLU A 734 62.31 -143.56 -18.50
C GLU A 734 63.47 -144.10 -17.64
N LEU A 735 64.00 -143.29 -16.72
CA LEU A 735 65.06 -143.70 -15.80
C LEU A 735 64.63 -144.87 -14.89
N ALA A 736 63.39 -144.84 -14.38
CA ALA A 736 62.83 -145.92 -13.58
C ALA A 736 62.75 -147.23 -14.38
N ARG A 737 62.21 -147.15 -15.60
CA ARG A 737 62.02 -148.28 -16.52
C ARG A 737 63.34 -148.92 -16.93
N ASN A 738 64.33 -148.10 -17.31
CA ASN A 738 65.65 -148.56 -17.72
C ASN A 738 66.41 -149.22 -16.55
N SER A 739 66.32 -148.64 -15.35
CA SER A 739 66.93 -149.22 -14.15
C SER A 739 66.37 -150.61 -13.84
N ARG A 740 65.05 -150.80 -13.97
CA ARG A 740 64.40 -152.09 -13.75
C ARG A 740 64.81 -153.11 -14.81
N GLN A 741 64.77 -152.73 -16.09
CA GLN A 741 65.15 -153.61 -17.20
C GLN A 741 66.59 -154.10 -17.06
N THR A 742 67.51 -153.21 -16.70
CA THR A 742 68.93 -153.58 -16.54
C THR A 742 69.14 -154.56 -15.40
N LEU A 743 68.39 -154.44 -14.29
CA LEU A 743 68.44 -155.40 -13.18
C LEU A 743 67.79 -156.74 -13.54
N GLU A 744 66.71 -156.74 -14.33
CA GLU A 744 66.09 -157.96 -14.86
C GLU A 744 67.01 -158.71 -15.84
N ASP A 745 67.73 -157.98 -16.70
CA ASP A 745 68.76 -158.56 -17.58
C ASP A 745 69.93 -159.15 -16.76
N CYS A 746 70.30 -158.50 -15.65
CA CYS A 746 71.29 -158.99 -14.69
C CYS A 746 70.81 -160.30 -14.02
N LEU A 747 69.53 -160.38 -13.67
CA LEU A 747 68.90 -161.58 -13.13
C LEU A 747 68.91 -162.73 -14.14
N GLY A 748 68.59 -162.45 -15.41
CA GLY A 748 68.63 -163.43 -16.49
C GLY A 748 70.04 -163.98 -16.76
N SER A 749 71.08 -163.16 -16.54
CA SER A 749 72.48 -163.60 -16.63
C SER A 749 72.86 -164.54 -15.48
N TRP A 750 72.36 -164.28 -14.27
CA TRP A 750 72.52 -165.16 -13.10
C TRP A 750 71.91 -166.55 -13.32
N ASP A 751 70.73 -166.61 -13.96
CA ASP A 751 70.06 -167.88 -14.26
C ASP A 751 70.85 -168.73 -15.28
N SER A 752 71.56 -168.11 -16.22
CA SER A 752 72.39 -168.84 -17.21
C SER A 752 73.68 -169.45 -16.64
N PHE A 753 74.16 -168.97 -15.48
CA PHE A 753 75.41 -169.41 -14.85
C PHE A 753 75.24 -170.72 -14.06
N LEU A 754 74.07 -170.94 -13.45
CA LEU A 754 73.79 -172.11 -12.61
C LEU A 754 73.50 -173.39 -13.43
N ASP A 755 73.06 -173.27 -14.69
CA ASP A 755 72.71 -174.40 -15.56
C ASP A 755 73.91 -175.14 -16.20
N LYS A 756 75.16 -174.69 -16.00
CA LYS A 756 76.36 -175.27 -16.63
C LYS A 756 77.29 -176.07 -15.69
N SER A 757 76.89 -176.32 -14.45
CA SER A 757 77.74 -176.89 -13.39
C SER A 757 77.31 -178.24 -12.78
N GLU A 758 76.50 -179.05 -13.47
CA GLU A 758 76.24 -180.46 -13.10
C GLU A 758 76.85 -181.48 -14.08
#